data_AF-A0AAQ3X110-F1
#
_entry.id   AF-A0AAQ3X110-F1
#
_cell.length_a   1.000
_cell.length_b   1.000
_cell.length_c   1.000
_cell.angle_alpha   90.00
_cell.angle_beta   90.00
_cell.angle_gamma   90.00
#
_symmetry.space_group_name_H-M   'P 1'
#
loop_
_entity.id
_entity.type
_entity.pdbx_description
1 polymer ?
#
loop_
_entity_poly.entity_id
_entity_poly.type
_entity_poly.pdbx_seq_one_letter_code
_entity_poly.pdbx_strand_id
1 'polypeptide(L)'
;MASLLMILLVIVTSLFLLLLNSTIVTFFLSYVIFVGLCHVAYCDATWASDSSDRRSLSAYCVFLGGSLIAWKTKQTTISRSSTEAELRVMALVTAEVTWLRWLLAEFGVSVSIPTPLLTDSTGAINIARDLVKHELTKHIGVDAYYTRAQDGVVTLRYVPSELQLADFLTKAQIRDQHRPLEKNNNRYNDKWPFLFNACIDSLDLRELDLEKNNNRYNDKWPFLFNACIDSLDLRELDLSGRKFTWANSLDLPTFEKLDRVLVSTEWELKFPLATVQALTRDISDHTPILLDYRIPTTKVFWEIIKADLMAMFHDFSKRNLSLFSLNFGIITLLPKCQEAIKVQQFRPICLLNVSFKIFTKVVTSRINKVAQKVIQPTQTAFLPGRYILEGVTILHETIHELHHKKLNGVIFKIDFEKAYDKVKWPFLQQTLRMKGFSPLWCNWIQQFVSGGSVAVKVNNNIGRYFQTKKGLRQGDPLSPILFNLVADIKWPDSRIDTSSSGGSLSILQYADDTILFLERNLEQAKNLKIILCAFEKLSGLKINFHKSELFCYGEAKSHFEQYSQIFGCSMGCFPFRYLGIPMNHKRLLNKDWKVIEDRFQKKLSSWKGKLLSYGARLVLINSVLSSLAMFMMSFFEVPKGILKKLDFYRSTFFWQGDNHKKKYRLSKWDILCLTKDQGGLGILNLEIQNKCLLSKWLFKLLNEDGLWQQLLRKKYIKDKTIGEVQWKSGDSQFWLGLMKVKNSFLSIATFNVHSGTQCRFWEDRWLGKFAHKDQFPSLYNIARKKHISVANVVSGTPLNISFRRALVILTKDNLLKKRWKGNNRNDIVFNKKKFSYLQSFLLDSFLEFTTEREEQVDLEVGVSSARNYGHGDFRQAWMVVF
;
A
#
# COMPACT_ATOMS: atom_id res chain seq x y z
N MET A 1 20.83 -9.79 -40.08
CA MET A 1 19.90 -8.69 -39.70
C MET A 1 18.46 -8.95 -40.13
N ALA A 2 18.15 -9.23 -41.41
CA ALA A 2 16.79 -9.62 -41.83
C ALA A 2 16.32 -10.97 -41.23
N SER A 3 17.26 -11.86 -40.91
CA SER A 3 17.04 -13.18 -40.31
C SER A 3 16.70 -13.15 -38.80
N LEU A 4 16.97 -12.04 -38.11
CA LEU A 4 16.55 -11.85 -36.70
C LEU A 4 15.24 -11.07 -36.56
N LEU A 5 14.81 -10.35 -37.61
CA LEU A 5 13.54 -9.61 -37.59
C LEU A 5 12.32 -10.54 -37.55
N MET A 6 12.39 -11.70 -38.20
CA MET A 6 11.31 -12.72 -38.18
C MET A 6 11.22 -13.46 -36.83
N ILE A 7 12.35 -13.65 -36.14
CA ILE A 7 12.40 -14.39 -34.87
C ILE A 7 11.86 -13.54 -33.71
N LEU A 8 12.04 -12.22 -33.74
CA LEU A 8 11.49 -11.31 -32.73
C LEU A 8 10.01 -10.96 -32.96
N LEU A 9 9.52 -10.89 -34.21
CA LEU A 9 8.15 -10.46 -34.50
C LEU A 9 7.06 -11.46 -34.04
N VAL A 10 7.39 -12.75 -33.97
CA VAL A 10 6.42 -13.83 -33.65
C VAL A 10 6.32 -14.11 -32.14
N ILE A 11 7.41 -13.93 -31.38
CA ILE A 11 7.37 -14.11 -29.92
C ILE A 11 6.50 -13.03 -29.26
N VAL A 12 6.52 -11.81 -29.79
CA VAL A 12 5.64 -10.75 -29.28
C VAL A 12 4.19 -10.99 -29.70
N THR A 13 3.90 -11.36 -30.96
CA THR A 13 2.51 -11.51 -31.44
C THR A 13 1.79 -12.75 -30.93
N SER A 14 2.48 -13.89 -30.76
CA SER A 14 1.86 -15.12 -30.24
C SER A 14 1.59 -15.07 -28.73
N LEU A 15 2.34 -14.28 -27.95
CA LEU A 15 2.00 -14.02 -26.54
C LEU A 15 1.03 -12.84 -26.37
N PHE A 16 0.99 -11.88 -27.31
CA PHE A 16 0.04 -10.75 -27.27
C PHE A 16 -1.42 -11.19 -27.45
N LEU A 17 -1.66 -12.22 -28.27
CA LEU A 17 -3.00 -12.77 -28.52
C LEU A 17 -3.60 -13.49 -27.31
N LEU A 18 -2.78 -13.87 -26.32
CA LEU A 18 -3.23 -14.50 -25.08
C LEU A 18 -3.65 -13.50 -23.98
N LEU A 19 -3.41 -12.19 -24.18
CA LEU A 19 -3.44 -11.20 -23.08
C LEU A 19 -4.43 -10.03 -23.24
N LEU A 20 -5.27 -10.00 -24.29
CA LEU A 20 -6.25 -8.92 -24.49
C LEU A 20 -7.70 -9.35 -24.24
N ASN A 21 -8.48 -8.40 -23.72
CA ASN A 21 -9.89 -8.48 -23.30
C ASN A 21 -10.81 -9.32 -24.20
N SER A 22 -11.82 -9.92 -23.57
CA SER A 22 -12.81 -10.87 -24.12
C SER A 22 -13.58 -10.42 -25.37
N THR A 23 -13.56 -9.14 -25.75
CA THR A 23 -14.27 -8.58 -26.91
C THR A 23 -13.47 -8.62 -28.23
N ILE A 24 -12.13 -8.66 -28.19
CA ILE A 24 -11.30 -8.72 -29.41
C ILE A 24 -11.06 -10.18 -29.82
N VAL A 25 -10.91 -11.08 -28.86
CA VAL A 25 -10.79 -12.54 -29.09
C VAL A 25 -12.05 -13.08 -29.78
N THR A 26 -13.23 -12.58 -29.42
CA THR A 26 -14.50 -12.94 -30.09
C THR A 26 -14.56 -12.42 -31.53
N PHE A 27 -14.00 -11.25 -31.83
CA PHE A 27 -13.96 -10.73 -33.21
C PHE A 27 -12.95 -11.49 -34.08
N PHE A 28 -11.80 -11.87 -33.52
CA PHE A 28 -10.77 -12.63 -34.23
C PHE A 28 -11.19 -14.09 -34.46
N LEU A 29 -11.78 -14.79 -33.46
CA LEU A 29 -12.32 -16.14 -33.67
C LEU A 29 -13.50 -16.14 -34.64
N SER A 30 -14.40 -15.14 -34.59
CA SER A 30 -15.53 -15.07 -35.53
C SER A 30 -15.08 -14.83 -36.98
N TYR A 31 -13.98 -14.11 -37.19
CA TYR A 31 -13.39 -13.89 -38.51
C TYR A 31 -12.62 -15.11 -39.05
N VAL A 32 -11.90 -15.82 -38.16
CA VAL A 32 -11.14 -17.05 -38.47
C VAL A 32 -12.06 -18.21 -38.88
N ILE A 33 -13.31 -18.25 -38.39
CA ILE A 33 -14.32 -19.25 -38.79
C ILE A 33 -14.82 -19.04 -40.23
N PHE A 34 -14.72 -17.82 -40.79
CA PHE A 34 -15.35 -17.45 -42.06
C PHE A 34 -14.46 -17.62 -43.30
N VAL A 35 -13.14 -17.76 -43.13
CA VAL A 35 -12.17 -17.89 -44.24
C VAL A 35 -11.38 -19.18 -44.04
N GLY A 36 -11.75 -20.24 -44.77
CA GLY A 36 -11.19 -21.58 -44.63
C GLY A 36 -9.66 -21.58 -44.49
N LEU A 37 -9.17 -22.05 -43.34
CA LEU A 37 -7.75 -22.10 -42.98
C LEU A 37 -7.02 -23.19 -43.78
N CYS A 38 -5.97 -22.83 -44.52
CA CYS A 38 -5.01 -23.78 -45.08
C CYS A 38 -3.83 -23.93 -44.10
N HIS A 39 -3.60 -25.14 -43.60
CA HIS A 39 -2.48 -25.50 -42.73
C HIS A 39 -1.37 -26.06 -43.61
N VAL A 40 -0.15 -25.50 -43.61
CA VAL A 40 0.98 -25.98 -44.44
C VAL A 40 2.22 -26.16 -43.57
N ALA A 41 2.93 -27.26 -43.72
CA ALA A 41 4.15 -27.57 -42.99
C ALA A 41 5.34 -27.79 -43.94
N TYR A 42 6.52 -27.38 -43.52
CA TYR A 42 7.81 -27.55 -44.22
C TYR A 42 8.78 -28.29 -43.31
N CYS A 43 9.56 -29.21 -43.85
CA CYS A 43 10.60 -29.92 -43.11
C CYS A 43 11.88 -30.13 -43.94
N ASP A 44 13.03 -30.10 -43.26
CA ASP A 44 14.35 -30.36 -43.84
C ASP A 44 15.29 -30.95 -42.75
N ALA A 45 16.32 -31.67 -43.17
CA ALA A 45 17.33 -32.24 -42.29
C ALA A 45 18.74 -32.20 -42.89
N THR A 46 19.74 -31.77 -42.12
CA THR A 46 21.14 -31.97 -42.52
C THR A 46 21.56 -33.41 -42.24
N TRP A 47 22.49 -33.95 -43.03
CA TRP A 47 23.07 -35.27 -42.76
C TRP A 47 24.46 -35.14 -42.14
N ALA A 48 24.64 -35.73 -40.94
CA ALA A 48 25.91 -35.82 -40.21
C ALA A 48 26.68 -34.49 -40.05
N SER A 49 25.94 -33.39 -39.84
CA SER A 49 26.48 -32.03 -39.83
C SER A 49 27.30 -31.67 -38.58
N ASP A 50 27.11 -32.39 -37.47
CA ASP A 50 27.94 -32.21 -36.27
C ASP A 50 29.30 -32.89 -36.45
N SER A 51 30.39 -32.13 -36.33
CA SER A 51 31.76 -32.64 -36.51
C SER A 51 32.23 -33.54 -35.35
N SER A 52 31.58 -33.46 -34.19
CA SER A 52 31.97 -34.17 -32.97
C SER A 52 31.25 -35.52 -32.79
N ASP A 53 29.93 -35.57 -33.03
CA ASP A 53 29.11 -36.76 -32.77
C ASP A 53 28.32 -37.27 -34.00
N ARG A 54 28.50 -36.62 -35.17
CA ARG A 54 27.89 -36.98 -36.46
C ARG A 54 26.36 -37.00 -36.45
N ARG A 55 25.72 -36.25 -35.54
CA ARG A 55 24.26 -36.06 -35.55
C ARG A 55 23.78 -35.16 -36.68
N SER A 56 22.58 -35.45 -37.15
CA SER A 56 21.80 -34.69 -38.12
C SER A 56 21.02 -33.57 -37.40
N LEU A 57 20.97 -32.38 -37.99
CA LEU A 57 20.15 -31.27 -37.53
C LEU A 57 18.78 -31.34 -38.21
N SER A 58 17.74 -31.54 -37.42
CA SER A 58 16.36 -31.60 -37.89
C SER A 58 15.68 -30.25 -37.75
N ALA A 59 14.97 -29.79 -38.78
CA ALA A 59 14.19 -28.57 -38.72
C ALA A 59 12.81 -28.66 -39.37
N TYR A 60 11.88 -27.87 -38.83
CA TYR A 60 10.55 -27.70 -39.44
C TYR A 60 9.92 -26.34 -39.14
N CYS A 61 8.96 -25.99 -39.98
CA CYS A 61 8.09 -24.82 -39.87
C CYS A 61 6.65 -25.21 -40.18
N VAL A 62 5.69 -24.82 -39.34
CA VAL A 62 4.25 -25.05 -39.52
C VAL A 62 3.52 -23.72 -39.57
N PHE A 63 2.70 -23.54 -40.60
CA PHE A 63 1.96 -22.32 -40.87
C PHE A 63 0.45 -22.56 -40.78
N LEU A 64 -0.24 -21.58 -40.22
CA LEU A 64 -1.70 -21.47 -40.24
C LEU A 64 -2.07 -20.24 -41.08
N GLY A 65 -2.57 -20.45 -42.29
CA GLY A 65 -2.69 -19.38 -43.27
C GLY A 65 -1.31 -18.84 -43.68
N GLY A 66 -1.09 -17.54 -43.52
CA GLY A 66 0.21 -16.88 -43.76
C GLY A 66 1.13 -16.80 -42.54
N SER A 67 0.67 -17.25 -41.36
CA SER A 67 1.37 -17.06 -40.10
C SER A 67 2.12 -18.30 -39.65
N LEU A 68 3.41 -18.16 -39.30
CA LEU A 68 4.22 -19.22 -38.71
C LEU A 68 3.78 -19.44 -37.25
N ILE A 69 3.28 -20.63 -36.94
CA ILE A 69 2.72 -20.96 -35.61
C ILE A 69 3.57 -21.94 -34.80
N ALA A 70 4.37 -22.77 -35.47
CA ALA A 70 5.32 -23.67 -34.80
C ALA A 70 6.58 -23.82 -35.65
N TRP A 71 7.74 -23.84 -35.00
CA TRP A 71 9.01 -24.15 -35.64
C TRP A 71 9.96 -24.78 -34.62
N LYS A 72 10.92 -25.56 -35.12
CA LYS A 72 11.92 -26.17 -34.25
C LYS A 72 13.20 -26.44 -35.02
N THR A 73 14.32 -26.30 -34.32
CA THR A 73 15.62 -26.81 -34.74
C THR A 73 16.18 -27.65 -33.61
N LYS A 74 16.50 -28.92 -33.88
CA LYS A 74 17.03 -29.81 -32.85
C LYS A 74 18.04 -30.79 -33.43
N GLN A 75 19.24 -30.84 -32.85
CA GLN A 75 20.20 -31.93 -33.09
C GLN A 75 19.72 -33.16 -32.31
N THR A 76 19.30 -34.21 -33.01
CA THR A 76 18.61 -35.33 -32.32
C THR A 76 19.12 -36.70 -32.68
N THR A 77 19.53 -36.94 -33.92
CA THR A 77 19.62 -38.31 -34.42
C THR A 77 20.83 -38.51 -35.32
N ILE A 78 21.53 -39.64 -35.13
CA ILE A 78 22.54 -40.13 -36.07
C ILE A 78 21.77 -40.92 -37.13
N SER A 79 21.88 -40.47 -38.38
CA SER A 79 21.19 -41.07 -39.53
C SER A 79 22.21 -41.71 -40.46
N ARG A 80 21.93 -42.90 -40.98
CA ARG A 80 22.88 -43.63 -41.83
C ARG A 80 22.87 -43.18 -43.29
N SER A 81 21.87 -42.39 -43.68
CA SER A 81 21.76 -41.71 -44.98
C SER A 81 21.02 -40.38 -44.86
N SER A 82 21.14 -39.52 -45.88
CA SER A 82 20.37 -38.28 -45.98
C SER A 82 18.86 -38.55 -46.04
N THR A 83 18.44 -39.55 -46.82
CA THR A 83 17.04 -39.96 -46.92
C THR A 83 16.45 -40.41 -45.57
N GLU A 84 17.25 -41.07 -44.72
CA GLU A 84 16.83 -41.44 -43.36
C GLU A 84 16.66 -40.22 -42.45
N ALA A 85 17.55 -39.22 -42.56
CA ALA A 85 17.44 -37.99 -41.78
C ALA A 85 16.14 -37.24 -42.12
N GLU A 86 15.84 -37.08 -43.41
CA GLU A 86 14.62 -36.43 -43.91
C GLU A 86 13.35 -37.15 -43.45
N LEU A 87 13.32 -38.48 -43.56
CA LEU A 87 12.15 -39.27 -43.17
C LEU A 87 11.85 -39.19 -41.66
N ARG A 88 12.90 -39.16 -40.82
CA ARG A 88 12.75 -38.97 -39.36
C ARG A 88 12.14 -37.62 -39.02
N VAL A 89 12.54 -36.56 -39.74
CA VAL A 89 11.95 -35.23 -39.53
C VAL A 89 10.51 -35.19 -40.00
N MET A 90 10.17 -35.82 -41.13
CA MET A 90 8.78 -35.93 -41.57
C MET A 90 7.87 -36.56 -40.50
N ALA A 91 8.32 -37.61 -39.82
CA ALA A 91 7.56 -38.24 -38.73
C ALA A 91 7.39 -37.30 -37.51
N LEU A 92 8.44 -36.53 -37.16
CA LEU A 92 8.37 -35.53 -36.10
C LEU A 92 7.35 -34.43 -36.41
N VAL A 93 7.36 -33.90 -37.64
CA VAL A 93 6.40 -32.87 -38.05
C VAL A 93 4.98 -33.40 -38.09
N THR A 94 4.81 -34.66 -38.50
CA THR A 94 3.51 -35.32 -38.49
C THR A 94 2.93 -35.40 -37.07
N ALA A 95 3.75 -35.72 -36.06
CA ALA A 95 3.32 -35.72 -34.67
C ALA A 95 2.94 -34.31 -34.19
N GLU A 96 3.74 -33.30 -34.54
CA GLU A 96 3.49 -31.90 -34.17
C GLU A 96 2.18 -31.37 -34.78
N VAL A 97 1.96 -31.62 -36.08
CA VAL A 97 0.73 -31.25 -36.79
C VAL A 97 -0.48 -31.95 -36.17
N THR A 98 -0.34 -33.22 -35.77
CA THR A 98 -1.41 -33.97 -35.10
C THR A 98 -1.78 -33.32 -33.76
N TRP A 99 -0.79 -32.94 -32.96
CA TRP A 99 -1.02 -32.23 -31.69
C TRP A 99 -1.66 -30.86 -31.89
N LEU A 100 -1.17 -30.07 -32.86
CA LEU A 100 -1.73 -28.75 -33.16
C LEU A 100 -3.19 -28.82 -33.60
N ARG A 101 -3.57 -29.83 -34.39
CA ARG A 101 -4.98 -30.02 -34.78
C ARG A 101 -5.87 -30.39 -33.58
N TRP A 102 -5.35 -31.17 -32.64
CA TRP A 102 -6.08 -31.48 -31.40
C TRP A 102 -6.28 -30.22 -30.54
N LEU A 103 -5.22 -29.41 -30.38
CA LEU A 103 -5.28 -28.13 -29.68
C LEU A 103 -6.28 -27.16 -30.33
N LEU A 104 -6.26 -27.03 -31.65
CA LEU A 104 -7.20 -26.19 -32.40
C LEU A 104 -8.65 -26.68 -32.24
N ALA A 105 -8.87 -27.98 -32.16
CA ALA A 105 -10.19 -28.55 -31.90
C ALA A 105 -10.72 -28.21 -30.50
N GLU A 106 -9.87 -28.18 -29.46
CA GLU A 106 -10.26 -27.70 -28.12
C GLU A 106 -10.69 -26.22 -28.14
N PHE A 107 -10.13 -25.42 -29.04
CA PHE A 107 -10.50 -24.03 -29.26
C PHE A 107 -11.70 -23.85 -30.22
N GLY A 108 -12.36 -24.94 -30.63
CA GLY A 108 -13.53 -24.91 -31.52
C GLY A 108 -13.22 -24.68 -33.00
N VAL A 109 -11.95 -24.79 -33.42
CA VAL A 109 -11.52 -24.63 -34.81
C VAL A 109 -11.31 -26.01 -35.43
N SER A 110 -12.25 -26.44 -36.28
CA SER A 110 -12.15 -27.71 -37.00
C SER A 110 -11.39 -27.54 -38.32
N VAL A 111 -10.23 -28.17 -38.46
CA VAL A 111 -9.51 -28.29 -39.74
C VAL A 111 -9.96 -29.58 -40.41
N SER A 112 -10.66 -29.49 -41.54
CA SER A 112 -11.20 -30.65 -42.27
C SER A 112 -10.27 -31.18 -43.38
N ILE A 113 -9.33 -30.36 -43.86
CA ILE A 113 -8.41 -30.71 -44.96
C ILE A 113 -7.09 -31.25 -44.37
N PRO A 114 -6.48 -32.31 -44.95
CA PRO A 114 -5.13 -32.74 -44.59
C PRO A 114 -4.09 -31.62 -44.79
N THR A 115 -3.15 -31.48 -43.86
CA THR A 115 -2.08 -30.47 -43.90
C THR A 115 -1.03 -30.87 -44.92
N PRO A 116 -0.71 -30.09 -45.97
CA PRO A 116 0.39 -30.41 -46.86
C PRO A 116 1.73 -30.32 -46.10
N LEU A 117 2.48 -31.43 -46.07
CA LEU A 117 3.84 -31.50 -45.53
C LEU A 117 4.82 -31.51 -46.70
N LEU A 118 5.60 -30.44 -46.80
CA LEU A 118 6.49 -30.12 -47.91
C LEU A 118 7.94 -30.48 -47.56
N THR A 119 8.54 -31.37 -48.36
CA THR A 119 9.95 -31.79 -48.29
C THR A 119 10.57 -31.78 -49.68
N ASP A 120 11.88 -31.55 -49.78
CA ASP A 120 12.63 -31.59 -51.04
C ASP A 120 13.27 -32.97 -51.31
N SER A 121 13.03 -33.96 -50.43
CA SER A 121 13.52 -35.33 -50.59
C SER A 121 12.49 -36.24 -51.25
N THR A 122 12.61 -36.43 -52.56
CA THR A 122 11.77 -37.38 -53.33
C THR A 122 11.96 -38.83 -52.84
N GLY A 123 13.17 -39.18 -52.39
CA GLY A 123 13.47 -40.48 -51.80
C GLY A 123 12.68 -40.74 -50.51
N ALA A 124 12.58 -39.76 -49.62
CA ALA A 124 11.84 -39.89 -48.36
C ALA A 124 10.32 -39.99 -48.61
N ILE A 125 9.80 -39.20 -49.56
CA ILE A 125 8.39 -39.28 -49.98
C ILE A 125 8.06 -40.65 -50.54
N ASN A 126 8.90 -41.20 -51.42
CA ASN A 126 8.66 -42.50 -52.04
C ASN A 126 8.68 -43.62 -50.99
N ILE A 127 9.64 -43.61 -50.06
CA ILE A 127 9.70 -44.59 -48.95
C ILE A 127 8.49 -44.47 -48.02
N ALA A 128 8.04 -43.24 -47.72
CA ALA A 128 6.85 -43.02 -46.91
C ALA A 128 5.57 -43.54 -47.60
N ARG A 129 5.50 -43.53 -48.94
CA ARG A 129 4.33 -43.98 -49.73
C ARG A 129 4.36 -45.47 -50.13
N ASP A 130 5.52 -46.11 -50.20
CA ASP A 130 5.65 -47.47 -50.73
C ASP A 130 5.17 -48.58 -49.75
N LEU A 131 4.33 -49.50 -50.23
CA LEU A 131 3.82 -50.65 -49.47
C LEU A 131 4.84 -51.80 -49.37
N VAL A 132 5.86 -51.84 -50.23
CA VAL A 132 6.81 -52.95 -50.31
C VAL A 132 7.97 -52.75 -49.33
N LYS A 133 8.11 -53.68 -48.39
CA LYS A 133 9.22 -53.71 -47.44
C LYS A 133 10.51 -54.17 -48.13
N HIS A 134 11.40 -53.24 -48.48
CA HIS A 134 12.78 -53.58 -48.81
C HIS A 134 13.57 -53.90 -47.54
N GLU A 135 14.33 -55.00 -47.52
CA GLU A 135 15.14 -55.42 -46.36
C GLU A 135 16.10 -54.34 -45.85
N LEU A 136 16.50 -53.42 -46.73
CA LEU A 136 17.43 -52.30 -46.49
C LEU A 136 16.82 -51.11 -45.70
N THR A 137 15.52 -51.11 -45.40
CA THR A 137 14.82 -49.98 -44.74
C THR A 137 14.15 -50.33 -43.41
N LYS A 138 14.37 -51.55 -42.88
CA LYS A 138 13.73 -52.05 -41.64
C LYS A 138 13.97 -51.12 -40.42
N HIS A 139 15.13 -50.47 -40.34
CA HIS A 139 15.51 -49.58 -39.21
C HIS A 139 14.82 -48.22 -39.21
N ILE A 140 14.18 -47.82 -40.32
CA ILE A 140 13.39 -46.57 -40.45
C ILE A 140 11.90 -46.83 -40.73
N GLY A 141 11.50 -48.10 -40.72
CA GLY A 141 10.14 -48.52 -41.09
C GLY A 141 9.04 -48.02 -40.15
N VAL A 142 9.36 -47.73 -38.89
CA VAL A 142 8.39 -47.18 -37.91
C VAL A 142 8.00 -45.75 -38.25
N ASP A 143 8.98 -44.91 -38.61
CA ASP A 143 8.74 -43.50 -38.98
C ASP A 143 8.01 -43.40 -40.33
N ALA A 144 8.35 -44.28 -41.29
CA ALA A 144 7.61 -44.43 -42.55
C ALA A 144 6.15 -44.84 -42.31
N TYR A 145 5.93 -45.84 -41.44
CA TYR A 145 4.60 -46.32 -41.10
C TYR A 145 3.78 -45.26 -40.35
N TYR A 146 4.37 -44.57 -39.37
CA TYR A 146 3.70 -43.54 -38.59
C TYR A 146 3.24 -42.38 -39.48
N THR A 147 4.13 -41.87 -40.34
CA THR A 147 3.81 -40.80 -41.28
C THR A 147 2.67 -41.21 -42.23
N ARG A 148 2.69 -42.47 -42.70
CA ARG A 148 1.65 -43.03 -43.57
C ARG A 148 0.32 -43.29 -42.87
N ALA A 149 0.34 -43.75 -41.63
CA ALA A 149 -0.88 -43.99 -40.84
C ALA A 149 -1.69 -42.70 -40.61
N GLN A 150 -1.09 -41.54 -40.87
CA GLN A 150 -1.70 -40.22 -40.74
C GLN A 150 -2.06 -39.58 -42.10
N ASP A 151 -2.28 -40.36 -43.17
CA ASP A 151 -2.62 -39.86 -44.52
C ASP A 151 -3.91 -39.00 -44.57
N GLY A 152 -4.80 -39.15 -43.57
CA GLY A 152 -5.98 -38.29 -43.37
C GLY A 152 -5.70 -36.97 -42.61
N VAL A 153 -4.52 -36.82 -42.01
CA VAL A 153 -4.10 -35.67 -41.20
C VAL A 153 -3.07 -34.82 -41.95
N VAL A 154 -2.18 -35.48 -42.71
CA VAL A 154 -1.08 -34.85 -43.46
C VAL A 154 -1.03 -35.41 -44.88
N THR A 155 -0.76 -34.57 -45.87
CA THR A 155 -0.49 -35.00 -47.26
C THR A 155 0.93 -34.64 -47.66
N LEU A 156 1.75 -35.63 -47.97
CA LEU A 156 3.14 -35.41 -48.39
C LEU A 156 3.20 -34.76 -49.77
N ARG A 157 4.01 -33.71 -49.95
CA ARG A 157 4.23 -33.04 -51.24
C ARG A 157 5.70 -32.68 -51.41
N TYR A 158 6.19 -32.82 -52.65
CA TYR A 158 7.53 -32.35 -53.00
C TYR A 158 7.53 -30.83 -53.12
N VAL A 159 8.57 -30.19 -52.59
CA VAL A 159 8.88 -28.76 -52.82
C VAL A 159 10.31 -28.64 -53.34
N PRO A 160 10.58 -27.85 -54.39
CA PRO A 160 11.95 -27.55 -54.81
C PRO A 160 12.73 -26.85 -53.69
N SER A 161 14.03 -27.13 -53.54
CA SER A 161 14.86 -26.54 -52.46
C SER A 161 14.86 -25.00 -52.45
N GLU A 162 14.69 -24.35 -53.61
CA GLU A 162 14.54 -22.89 -53.71
C GLU A 162 13.30 -22.33 -52.99
N LEU A 163 12.29 -23.18 -52.77
CA LEU A 163 11.02 -22.87 -52.11
C LEU A 163 10.88 -23.59 -50.76
N GLN A 164 11.92 -24.29 -50.31
CA GLN A 164 11.95 -25.02 -49.04
C GLN A 164 12.23 -24.05 -47.89
N LEU A 165 11.19 -23.70 -47.13
CA LEU A 165 11.34 -22.74 -46.03
C LEU A 165 12.10 -23.30 -44.82
N ALA A 166 12.17 -24.62 -44.67
CA ALA A 166 12.94 -25.27 -43.61
C ALA A 166 14.47 -25.21 -43.84
N ASP A 167 14.94 -24.95 -45.07
CA ASP A 167 16.37 -24.80 -45.40
C ASP A 167 17.04 -23.67 -44.61
N PHE A 168 16.27 -22.64 -44.28
CA PHE A 168 16.75 -21.51 -43.49
C PHE A 168 17.23 -21.94 -42.09
N LEU A 169 16.67 -23.04 -41.58
CA LEU A 169 16.93 -23.54 -40.24
C LEU A 169 18.03 -24.62 -40.19
N THR A 170 18.46 -25.11 -41.35
CA THR A 170 19.42 -26.21 -41.51
C THR A 170 20.70 -25.81 -42.26
N LYS A 171 20.64 -24.77 -43.10
CA LYS A 171 21.74 -24.32 -43.97
C LYS A 171 22.08 -22.84 -43.71
N ALA A 172 23.38 -22.50 -43.67
CA ALA A 172 23.83 -21.11 -43.61
C ALA A 172 23.75 -20.46 -45.01
N GLN A 173 22.76 -19.60 -45.26
CA GLN A 173 22.51 -19.02 -46.59
C GLN A 173 22.99 -17.56 -46.74
N ILE A 174 23.27 -17.15 -47.99
CA ILE A 174 23.79 -15.82 -48.38
C ILE A 174 22.63 -14.86 -48.68
N ARG A 175 22.84 -13.56 -48.45
CA ARG A 175 21.85 -12.45 -48.48
C ARG A 175 20.90 -12.43 -49.70
N ASP A 176 21.32 -12.86 -50.89
CA ASP A 176 20.48 -12.84 -52.09
C ASP A 176 19.39 -13.91 -52.12
N GLN A 177 19.52 -14.99 -51.35
CA GLN A 177 18.51 -16.05 -51.20
C GLN A 177 17.37 -15.66 -50.23
N HIS A 178 17.46 -14.52 -49.54
CA HIS A 178 16.41 -14.01 -48.63
C HIS A 178 15.24 -13.29 -49.34
N ARG A 179 15.37 -12.96 -50.63
CA ARG A 179 14.43 -12.12 -51.39
C ARG A 179 13.01 -12.71 -51.63
N PRO A 180 12.79 -14.04 -51.68
CA PRO A 180 11.45 -14.63 -51.88
C PRO A 180 10.48 -14.40 -50.70
N LEU A 181 10.99 -14.34 -49.46
CA LEU A 181 10.18 -14.11 -48.25
C LEU A 181 9.60 -12.69 -48.18
N GLU A 182 10.30 -11.69 -48.71
CA GLU A 182 9.79 -10.31 -48.82
C GLU A 182 8.66 -10.19 -49.87
N LYS A 183 8.72 -10.95 -50.96
CA LYS A 183 7.71 -10.91 -52.03
C LYS A 183 6.40 -11.58 -51.66
N ASN A 184 6.42 -12.67 -50.88
CA ASN A 184 5.19 -13.34 -50.44
C ASN A 184 4.43 -12.55 -49.35
N ASN A 185 5.13 -11.78 -48.50
CA ASN A 185 4.49 -10.87 -47.54
C ASN A 185 3.84 -9.65 -48.23
N ASN A 186 4.37 -9.19 -49.37
CA ASN A 186 3.82 -8.02 -50.06
C ASN A 186 2.57 -8.31 -50.92
N ARG A 187 2.31 -9.56 -51.32
CA ARG A 187 1.14 -9.90 -52.17
C ARG A 187 -0.22 -9.85 -51.46
N TYR A 188 -0.23 -9.78 -50.13
CA TYR A 188 -1.45 -9.76 -49.31
C TYR A 188 -1.68 -8.42 -48.60
N ASN A 189 -0.77 -7.44 -48.70
CA ASN A 189 -0.88 -6.16 -48.00
C ASN A 189 -1.87 -5.17 -48.64
N ASP A 190 -2.30 -5.37 -49.89
CA ASP A 190 -3.15 -4.39 -50.60
C ASP A 190 -4.66 -4.47 -50.27
N LYS A 191 -5.07 -5.27 -49.27
CA LYS A 191 -6.47 -5.31 -48.79
C LYS A 191 -6.65 -5.22 -47.26
N TRP A 192 -5.61 -4.92 -46.48
CA TRP A 192 -5.65 -5.02 -45.02
C TRP A 192 -4.89 -3.88 -44.31
N PRO A 193 -5.54 -2.75 -43.97
CA PRO A 193 -4.84 -1.56 -43.48
C PRO A 193 -4.61 -1.50 -41.96
N PHE A 194 -4.42 -2.64 -41.27
CA PHE A 194 -4.11 -2.62 -39.83
C PHE A 194 -3.21 -3.79 -39.42
N LEU A 195 -1.88 -3.59 -39.43
CA LEU A 195 -0.93 -4.13 -38.46
C LEU A 195 0.48 -3.55 -38.72
N PHE A 196 1.05 -2.93 -37.69
CA PHE A 196 2.28 -2.16 -37.73
C PHE A 196 3.52 -3.03 -38.02
N ASN A 197 4.36 -2.57 -38.94
CA ASN A 197 5.72 -3.05 -39.15
C ASN A 197 6.68 -1.91 -38.75
N ALA A 198 7.50 -2.09 -37.71
CA ALA A 198 8.58 -1.16 -37.38
C ALA A 198 9.76 -1.92 -36.76
N CYS A 199 10.87 -1.91 -37.49
CA CYS A 199 12.20 -2.32 -37.07
C CYS A 199 12.70 -1.36 -35.96
N ILE A 200 13.18 -1.87 -34.82
CA ILE A 200 13.85 -1.05 -33.79
C ILE A 200 15.32 -1.45 -33.75
N ASP A 201 16.13 -0.70 -34.50
CA ASP A 201 17.39 -0.22 -33.94
C ASP A 201 17.08 1.15 -33.33
N SER A 202 17.54 1.37 -32.09
CA SER A 202 17.55 2.62 -31.32
C SER A 202 16.33 2.99 -30.48
N LEU A 203 16.56 3.08 -29.16
CA LEU A 203 15.79 3.91 -28.24
C LEU A 203 16.59 4.22 -26.95
N ASP A 204 17.48 5.20 -27.07
CA ASP A 204 17.61 6.41 -26.23
C ASP A 204 18.96 7.08 -26.60
N LEU A 205 18.99 7.82 -27.71
CA LEU A 205 20.12 8.69 -28.08
C LEU A 205 19.73 10.14 -27.81
N ARG A 206 19.96 10.59 -26.59
CA ARG A 206 20.34 12.01 -26.36
C ARG A 206 21.70 12.17 -25.69
N GLU A 207 22.37 11.08 -25.35
CA GLU A 207 23.75 11.09 -24.87
C GLU A 207 24.44 9.81 -25.36
N LEU A 208 24.99 9.82 -26.59
CA LEU A 208 26.17 9.05 -27.04
C LEU A 208 26.27 9.10 -28.57
N ASP A 209 26.63 10.27 -29.11
CA ASP A 209 26.81 10.50 -30.55
C ASP A 209 28.13 9.95 -31.13
N LEU A 210 28.86 9.07 -30.42
CA LEU A 210 30.23 8.69 -30.82
C LEU A 210 30.47 7.21 -31.14
N GLU A 211 29.49 6.31 -31.00
CA GLU A 211 29.75 4.86 -31.15
C GLU A 211 28.84 4.06 -32.09
N LYS A 212 27.98 4.69 -32.91
CA LYS A 212 27.17 3.93 -33.89
C LYS A 212 27.76 3.99 -35.30
N ASN A 213 28.30 2.85 -35.72
CA ASN A 213 29.06 2.67 -36.96
C ASN A 213 28.21 2.56 -38.24
N ASN A 214 27.16 3.36 -38.40
CA ASN A 214 26.37 3.42 -39.64
C ASN A 214 25.68 4.79 -39.82
N ASN A 215 26.06 5.53 -40.87
CA ASN A 215 25.49 6.83 -41.29
C ASN A 215 24.04 6.77 -41.84
N ARG A 216 23.18 5.87 -41.34
CA ARG A 216 21.77 5.72 -41.78
C ARG A 216 20.83 5.60 -40.57
N TYR A 217 20.80 6.62 -39.73
CA TYR A 217 19.88 6.71 -38.59
C TYR A 217 18.59 7.44 -39.00
N ASN A 218 17.43 6.79 -38.85
CA ASN A 218 16.12 7.37 -39.16
C ASN A 218 15.30 7.57 -37.87
N ASP A 219 15.20 8.83 -37.43
CA ASP A 219 14.65 9.21 -36.13
C ASP A 219 13.10 9.10 -36.03
N LYS A 220 12.43 8.87 -37.16
CA LYS A 220 10.96 8.82 -37.23
C LYS A 220 10.36 7.63 -36.45
N TRP A 221 10.97 6.45 -36.56
CA TRP A 221 10.44 5.23 -35.93
C TRP A 221 10.69 5.17 -34.42
N PRO A 222 11.87 5.53 -33.90
CA PRO A 222 12.11 5.68 -32.47
C PRO A 222 11.18 6.72 -31.83
N PHE A 223 10.92 7.85 -32.51
CA PHE A 223 9.98 8.85 -32.04
C PHE A 223 8.54 8.31 -31.92
N LEU A 224 8.05 7.61 -32.94
CA LEU A 224 6.69 7.04 -32.91
C LEU A 224 6.55 5.94 -31.86
N PHE A 225 7.57 5.11 -31.66
CA PHE A 225 7.56 4.08 -30.63
C PHE A 225 7.56 4.69 -29.22
N ASN A 226 8.38 5.73 -28.97
CA ASN A 226 8.33 6.49 -27.72
C ASN A 226 6.96 7.13 -27.49
N ALA A 227 6.36 7.73 -28.52
CA ALA A 227 5.03 8.31 -28.43
C ALA A 227 3.95 7.26 -28.10
N CYS A 228 4.08 6.03 -28.61
CA CYS A 228 3.22 4.90 -28.23
C CYS A 228 3.42 4.48 -26.76
N ILE A 229 4.66 4.38 -26.27
CA ILE A 229 4.94 4.09 -24.85
C ILE A 229 4.31 5.17 -23.96
N ASP A 230 4.52 6.44 -24.30
CA ASP A 230 4.03 7.58 -23.53
C ASP A 230 2.49 7.68 -23.55
N SER A 231 1.87 7.47 -24.72
CA SER A 231 0.40 7.52 -24.85
C SER A 231 -0.31 6.37 -24.13
N LEU A 232 0.35 5.21 -23.97
CA LEU A 232 -0.17 4.04 -23.27
C LEU A 232 0.26 3.99 -21.79
N ASP A 233 1.00 4.99 -21.29
CA ASP A 233 1.58 5.07 -19.94
C ASP A 233 2.29 3.76 -19.53
N LEU A 234 3.03 3.16 -20.47
CA LEU A 234 3.73 1.90 -20.25
C LEU A 234 4.99 2.12 -19.42
N ARG A 235 5.20 1.27 -18.42
CA ARG A 235 6.33 1.32 -17.50
C ARG A 235 7.18 0.07 -17.61
N GLU A 236 8.48 0.23 -17.51
CA GLU A 236 9.40 -0.91 -17.51
C GLU A 236 9.45 -1.59 -16.13
N LEU A 237 9.36 -2.92 -16.10
CA LEU A 237 9.67 -3.71 -14.92
C LEU A 237 11.18 -3.90 -14.77
N ASP A 238 11.70 -3.65 -13.56
CA ASP A 238 13.14 -3.76 -13.28
C ASP A 238 13.66 -5.20 -13.45
N LEU A 239 14.69 -5.33 -14.29
CA LEU A 239 15.43 -6.58 -14.47
C LEU A 239 16.33 -6.84 -13.25
N SER A 240 16.15 -7.98 -12.61
CA SER A 240 16.97 -8.41 -11.47
C SER A 240 18.04 -9.43 -11.89
N GLY A 241 19.20 -9.37 -11.24
CA GLY A 241 20.33 -10.29 -11.44
C GLY A 241 21.41 -9.81 -12.42
N ARG A 242 21.04 -9.12 -13.51
CA ARG A 242 21.98 -8.56 -14.50
C ARG A 242 21.53 -7.20 -15.00
N LYS A 243 22.49 -6.36 -15.44
CA LYS A 243 22.22 -4.99 -15.94
C LYS A 243 22.01 -4.91 -17.45
N PHE A 244 22.64 -5.81 -18.19
CA PHE A 244 22.64 -5.84 -19.65
C PHE A 244 22.05 -7.15 -20.12
N THR A 245 21.33 -7.10 -21.25
CA THR A 245 20.62 -8.24 -21.82
C THR A 245 21.27 -8.70 -23.11
N TRP A 246 22.20 -7.92 -23.67
CA TRP A 246 22.98 -8.27 -24.84
C TRP A 246 24.47 -7.98 -24.62
N ALA A 247 25.34 -8.80 -25.21
CA ALA A 247 26.73 -8.44 -25.43
C ALA A 247 27.24 -8.99 -26.76
N ASN A 248 28.07 -8.23 -27.49
CA ASN A 248 28.71 -8.77 -28.69
C ASN A 248 29.82 -9.79 -28.35
N SER A 249 30.24 -10.54 -29.36
CA SER A 249 31.26 -11.59 -29.28
C SER A 249 32.67 -11.07 -29.59
N LEU A 250 32.96 -9.80 -29.32
CA LEU A 250 34.30 -9.22 -29.52
C LEU A 250 35.21 -9.46 -28.31
N ASP A 251 36.54 -9.40 -28.51
CA ASP A 251 37.54 -9.54 -27.44
C ASP A 251 37.37 -8.50 -26.32
N LEU A 252 36.86 -7.32 -26.67
CA LEU A 252 36.37 -6.30 -25.74
C LEU A 252 34.86 -6.16 -25.94
N PRO A 253 34.03 -6.84 -25.12
CA PRO A 253 32.61 -6.91 -25.38
C PRO A 253 31.88 -5.59 -25.06
N THR A 254 31.04 -5.13 -25.99
CA THR A 254 30.06 -4.06 -25.78
C THR A 254 28.82 -4.65 -25.13
N PHE A 255 28.32 -4.03 -24.05
CA PHE A 255 27.16 -4.51 -23.32
C PHE A 255 25.99 -3.53 -23.47
N GLU A 256 24.84 -4.02 -23.93
CA GLU A 256 23.63 -3.21 -24.09
C GLU A 256 22.41 -3.87 -23.42
N LYS A 257 21.44 -3.05 -23.01
CA LYS A 257 20.15 -3.52 -22.48
C LYS A 257 19.06 -3.33 -23.52
N LEU A 258 18.92 -4.33 -24.39
CA LEU A 258 17.97 -4.34 -25.51
C LEU A 258 16.61 -4.91 -25.08
N ASP A 259 16.60 -6.02 -24.36
CA ASP A 259 15.37 -6.67 -23.90
C ASP A 259 14.77 -6.00 -22.64
N ARG A 260 13.52 -5.57 -22.75
CA ARG A 260 12.77 -4.87 -21.68
C ARG A 260 11.34 -5.38 -21.62
N VAL A 261 10.77 -5.42 -20.41
CA VAL A 261 9.36 -5.78 -20.19
C VAL A 261 8.59 -4.52 -19.82
N LEU A 262 7.72 -4.06 -20.72
CA LEU A 262 6.86 -2.88 -20.51
C LEU A 262 5.45 -3.32 -20.13
N VAL A 263 4.89 -2.73 -19.07
CA VAL A 263 3.57 -3.05 -18.52
C VAL A 263 2.76 -1.78 -18.30
N SER A 264 1.43 -1.86 -18.49
CA SER A 264 0.54 -0.75 -18.16
C SER A 264 0.28 -0.67 -16.66
N THR A 265 -0.12 0.52 -16.18
CA THR A 265 -0.53 0.72 -14.78
C THR A 265 -1.66 -0.24 -14.37
N GLU A 266 -2.61 -0.56 -15.26
CA GLU A 266 -3.69 -1.52 -14.97
C GLU A 266 -3.19 -2.96 -14.81
N TRP A 267 -2.20 -3.36 -15.59
CA TRP A 267 -1.58 -4.69 -15.50
C TRP A 267 -0.78 -4.83 -14.20
N GLU A 268 -0.01 -3.80 -13.84
CA GLU A 268 0.75 -3.75 -12.59
C GLU A 268 -0.17 -3.87 -11.35
N LEU A 269 -1.35 -3.25 -11.39
CA LEU A 269 -2.37 -3.41 -10.34
C LEU A 269 -2.91 -4.84 -10.24
N LYS A 270 -3.03 -5.57 -11.35
CA LYS A 270 -3.47 -6.97 -11.37
C LYS A 270 -2.36 -7.93 -10.94
N PHE A 271 -1.11 -7.64 -11.26
CA PHE A 271 0.05 -8.50 -10.97
C PHE A 271 1.15 -7.75 -10.20
N PRO A 272 0.86 -7.27 -8.97
CA PRO A 272 1.77 -6.39 -8.23
C PRO A 272 3.04 -7.09 -7.72
N LEU A 273 3.10 -8.41 -7.81
CA LEU A 273 4.25 -9.23 -7.41
C LEU A 273 5.05 -9.76 -8.61
N ALA A 274 4.74 -9.28 -9.82
CA ALA A 274 5.46 -9.64 -11.02
C ALA A 274 6.93 -9.20 -10.91
N THR A 275 7.84 -10.12 -11.23
CA THR A 275 9.29 -9.84 -11.24
C THR A 275 9.90 -10.32 -12.53
N VAL A 276 10.95 -9.61 -12.95
CA VAL A 276 11.71 -9.93 -14.16
C VAL A 276 13.12 -10.35 -13.76
N GLN A 277 13.56 -11.55 -14.16
CA GLN A 277 14.84 -12.14 -13.78
C GLN A 277 15.65 -12.49 -15.02
N ALA A 278 16.94 -12.13 -15.03
CA ALA A 278 17.86 -12.59 -16.06
C ALA A 278 18.31 -14.04 -15.76
N LEU A 279 18.16 -14.93 -16.74
CA LEU A 279 18.64 -16.31 -16.66
C LEU A 279 20.10 -16.43 -17.08
N THR A 280 20.70 -17.61 -16.88
CA THR A 280 22.06 -17.88 -17.34
C THR A 280 22.14 -17.86 -18.86
N ARG A 281 23.23 -17.29 -19.37
CA ARG A 281 23.51 -17.14 -20.80
C ARG A 281 24.49 -18.25 -21.18
N ASP A 282 24.06 -19.18 -22.03
CA ASP A 282 24.88 -20.32 -22.45
C ASP A 282 25.51 -20.08 -23.82
N ILE A 283 24.71 -20.02 -24.89
CA ILE A 283 25.20 -19.94 -26.29
C ILE A 283 24.75 -18.70 -27.08
N SER A 284 23.88 -17.87 -26.49
CA SER A 284 23.34 -16.68 -27.13
C SER A 284 24.12 -15.42 -26.74
N ASP A 285 24.19 -14.45 -27.65
CA ASP A 285 24.62 -13.07 -27.39
C ASP A 285 23.60 -12.30 -26.52
N HIS A 286 22.34 -12.74 -26.51
CA HIS A 286 21.31 -12.30 -25.58
C HIS A 286 21.25 -13.15 -24.29
N THR A 287 20.87 -12.50 -23.20
CA THR A 287 20.56 -13.11 -21.91
C THR A 287 19.05 -13.34 -21.83
N PRO A 288 18.57 -14.59 -21.69
CA PRO A 288 17.15 -14.86 -21.58
C PRO A 288 16.55 -14.21 -20.33
N ILE A 289 15.31 -13.75 -20.41
CA ILE A 289 14.61 -13.10 -19.31
C ILE A 289 13.36 -13.90 -18.94
N LEU A 290 13.16 -14.13 -17.64
CA LEU A 290 11.98 -14.76 -17.07
C LEU A 290 11.07 -13.72 -16.40
N LEU A 291 9.81 -13.63 -16.84
CA LEU A 291 8.75 -12.88 -16.16
C LEU A 291 7.98 -13.84 -15.24
N ASP A 292 8.18 -13.71 -13.92
CA ASP A 292 7.45 -14.46 -12.89
C ASP A 292 6.31 -13.59 -12.35
N TYR A 293 5.07 -13.91 -12.71
CA TYR A 293 3.86 -13.23 -12.24
C TYR A 293 3.21 -14.04 -11.09
N ARG A 294 3.66 -13.79 -9.85
CA ARG A 294 3.06 -14.44 -8.68
C ARG A 294 1.63 -13.94 -8.45
N ILE A 295 0.64 -14.80 -8.70
CA ILE A 295 -0.80 -14.48 -8.55
C ILE A 295 -1.20 -14.47 -7.05
N PRO A 296 -2.01 -13.50 -6.58
CA PRO A 296 -2.73 -13.62 -5.31
C PRO A 296 -3.80 -14.72 -5.43
N THR A 297 -3.40 -15.97 -5.18
CA THR A 297 -4.15 -17.19 -5.52
C THR A 297 -5.55 -17.31 -4.91
N THR A 298 -5.81 -16.73 -3.73
CA THR A 298 -7.04 -17.06 -2.97
C THR A 298 -8.31 -16.36 -3.46
N LYS A 299 -8.21 -15.16 -4.06
CA LYS A 299 -9.40 -14.44 -4.56
C LYS A 299 -9.80 -14.87 -5.97
N VAL A 300 -8.82 -15.18 -6.81
CA VAL A 300 -9.05 -15.57 -8.21
C VAL A 300 -9.58 -17.00 -8.30
N PHE A 301 -9.04 -17.90 -7.48
CA PHE A 301 -9.44 -19.32 -7.46
C PHE A 301 -10.40 -19.65 -6.32
N TRP A 302 -11.12 -18.67 -5.76
CA TRP A 302 -12.01 -18.88 -4.62
C TRP A 302 -13.03 -20.00 -4.88
N GLU A 303 -13.67 -19.99 -6.05
CA GLU A 303 -14.66 -21.02 -6.41
C GLU A 303 -14.06 -22.43 -6.50
N ILE A 304 -12.75 -22.55 -6.73
CA ILE A 304 -12.04 -23.84 -6.72
C ILE A 304 -11.72 -24.27 -5.29
N ILE A 305 -11.13 -23.38 -4.47
CA ILE A 305 -10.60 -23.74 -3.15
C ILE A 305 -11.65 -23.71 -2.02
N LYS A 306 -12.82 -23.12 -2.26
CA LYS A 306 -13.83 -22.86 -1.23
C LYS A 306 -14.32 -24.15 -0.56
N ALA A 307 -14.60 -25.19 -1.33
CA ALA A 307 -15.13 -26.45 -0.79
C ALA A 307 -14.14 -27.08 0.20
N ASP A 308 -12.88 -27.21 -0.20
CA ASP A 308 -11.81 -27.78 0.64
C ASP A 308 -11.59 -26.95 1.90
N LEU A 309 -11.51 -25.63 1.76
CA LEU A 309 -11.30 -24.74 2.91
C LEU A 309 -12.47 -24.82 3.90
N MET A 310 -13.71 -24.88 3.42
CA MET A 310 -14.90 -25.03 4.26
C MET A 310 -14.93 -26.39 4.97
N ALA A 311 -14.54 -27.47 4.28
CA ALA A 311 -14.38 -28.79 4.90
C ALA A 311 -13.33 -28.75 6.04
N MET A 312 -12.18 -28.11 5.80
CA MET A 312 -11.16 -27.93 6.85
C MET A 312 -11.70 -27.12 8.05
N PHE A 313 -12.50 -26.08 7.83
CA PHE A 313 -13.12 -25.31 8.92
C PHE A 313 -14.14 -26.13 9.71
N HIS A 314 -14.91 -26.97 9.03
CA HIS A 314 -15.84 -27.88 9.67
C HIS A 314 -15.09 -28.91 10.53
N ASP A 315 -14.01 -29.49 10.04
CA ASP A 315 -13.18 -30.44 10.80
C ASP A 315 -12.46 -29.77 11.96
N PHE A 316 -12.01 -28.53 11.79
CA PHE A 316 -11.47 -27.71 12.87
C PHE A 316 -12.51 -27.48 13.97
N SER A 317 -13.76 -27.20 13.60
CA SER A 317 -14.85 -27.01 14.57
C SER A 317 -15.17 -28.30 15.35
N LYS A 318 -15.07 -29.46 14.69
CA LYS A 318 -15.23 -30.79 15.28
C LYS A 318 -14.01 -31.31 16.03
N ARG A 319 -12.89 -30.56 16.03
CA ARG A 319 -11.59 -30.92 16.62
C ARG A 319 -10.90 -32.12 15.97
N ASN A 320 -11.25 -32.42 14.72
CA ASN A 320 -10.67 -33.53 13.96
C ASN A 320 -9.51 -33.08 13.05
N LEU A 321 -9.32 -31.77 12.87
CA LEU A 321 -8.23 -31.24 12.05
C LEU A 321 -6.90 -31.20 12.81
N SER A 322 -5.90 -31.93 12.31
CA SER A 322 -4.52 -31.82 12.79
C SER A 322 -3.85 -30.54 12.29
N LEU A 323 -4.12 -29.41 12.98
CA LEU A 323 -3.54 -28.10 12.64
C LEU A 323 -2.01 -28.08 12.60
N PHE A 324 -1.35 -28.99 13.31
CA PHE A 324 0.10 -29.15 13.29
C PHE A 324 0.65 -29.28 11.86
N SER A 325 -0.04 -30.05 11.00
CA SER A 325 0.36 -30.27 9.60
C SER A 325 0.30 -29.02 8.72
N LEU A 326 -0.39 -27.97 9.17
CA LEU A 326 -0.48 -26.69 8.47
C LEU A 326 0.43 -25.64 9.11
N ASN A 327 0.90 -25.92 10.32
CA ASN A 327 1.56 -24.98 11.21
C ASN A 327 3.07 -24.87 10.90
N PHE A 328 3.41 -24.64 9.63
CA PHE A 328 4.79 -24.43 9.16
C PHE A 328 5.07 -22.95 8.88
N GLY A 329 6.30 -22.52 9.20
CA GLY A 329 6.72 -21.13 8.95
C GLY A 329 8.19 -20.97 8.60
N ILE A 330 8.49 -19.95 7.80
CA ILE A 330 9.87 -19.59 7.43
C ILE A 330 10.24 -18.27 8.13
N ILE A 331 11.24 -18.31 9.01
CA ILE A 331 11.78 -17.13 9.67
C ILE A 331 12.72 -16.42 8.69
N THR A 332 12.33 -15.22 8.28
CA THR A 332 13.13 -14.31 7.45
C THR A 332 13.67 -13.18 8.32
N LEU A 333 14.95 -12.87 8.19
CA LEU A 333 15.62 -11.84 8.97
C LEU A 333 15.59 -10.50 8.22
N LEU A 334 14.94 -9.49 8.80
CA LEU A 334 14.97 -8.12 8.26
C LEU A 334 16.01 -7.27 8.99
N PRO A 335 16.92 -6.59 8.28
CA PRO A 335 17.91 -5.72 8.93
C PRO A 335 17.24 -4.48 9.52
N LYS A 336 17.58 -4.13 10.76
CA LYS A 336 17.11 -2.91 11.44
C LYS A 336 17.93 -1.67 11.07
N CYS A 337 19.16 -1.85 10.62
CA CYS A 337 20.08 -0.79 10.21
C CYS A 337 20.75 -1.13 8.88
N GLN A 338 21.24 -0.11 8.16
CA GLN A 338 22.17 -0.31 7.05
C GLN A 338 23.43 -0.95 7.65
N GLU A 339 23.89 -2.09 7.11
CA GLU A 339 25.03 -2.87 7.62
C GLU A 339 24.78 -3.63 8.94
N ALA A 340 23.66 -4.34 9.03
CA ALA A 340 23.43 -5.27 10.15
C ALA A 340 24.40 -6.47 10.08
N ILE A 341 25.26 -6.62 11.08
CA ILE A 341 26.26 -7.70 11.20
C ILE A 341 25.88 -8.66 12.35
N LYS A 342 25.36 -8.11 13.46
CA LYS A 342 25.01 -8.88 14.65
C LYS A 342 23.55 -9.35 14.59
N VAL A 343 23.26 -10.55 15.12
CA VAL A 343 21.90 -11.12 15.14
C VAL A 343 20.87 -10.19 15.81
N GLN A 344 21.25 -9.42 16.84
CA GLN A 344 20.35 -8.48 17.51
C GLN A 344 19.89 -7.30 16.61
N GLN A 345 20.67 -7.01 15.56
CA GLN A 345 20.37 -5.99 14.56
C GLN A 345 19.38 -6.47 13.50
N PHE A 346 18.95 -7.74 13.56
CA PHE A 346 17.89 -8.28 12.72
C PHE A 346 16.56 -8.39 13.49
N ARG A 347 15.46 -8.25 12.75
CA ARG A 347 14.10 -8.53 13.21
C ARG A 347 13.63 -9.82 12.52
N PRO A 348 13.36 -10.90 13.26
CA PRO A 348 12.80 -12.10 12.67
C PRO A 348 11.33 -11.89 12.31
N ILE A 349 10.93 -12.23 11.08
CA ILE A 349 9.53 -12.32 10.67
C ILE A 349 9.25 -13.76 10.26
N CYS A 350 8.21 -14.35 10.81
CA CYS A 350 7.77 -15.68 10.48
C CYS A 350 6.70 -15.65 9.36
N LEU A 351 7.07 -16.12 8.19
CA LEU A 351 6.18 -16.30 7.05
C LEU A 351 5.44 -17.63 7.20
N LEU A 352 4.21 -17.57 7.70
CA LEU A 352 3.33 -18.73 7.85
C LEU A 352 2.65 -19.13 6.53
N ASN A 353 2.28 -20.42 6.43
CA ASN A 353 1.41 -20.93 5.40
C ASN A 353 0.10 -20.11 5.31
N VAL A 354 -0.32 -19.77 4.09
CA VAL A 354 -1.54 -19.00 3.81
C VAL A 354 -2.77 -19.69 4.41
N SER A 355 -2.92 -21.01 4.25
CA SER A 355 -4.06 -21.75 4.79
C SER A 355 -4.16 -21.60 6.31
N PHE A 356 -3.02 -21.69 7.01
CA PHE A 356 -2.97 -21.48 8.47
C PHE A 356 -3.32 -20.03 8.86
N LYS A 357 -2.84 -19.04 8.11
CA LYS A 357 -3.17 -17.61 8.35
C LYS A 357 -4.66 -17.33 8.22
N ILE A 358 -5.39 -18.07 7.39
CA ILE A 358 -6.85 -17.91 7.27
C ILE A 358 -7.54 -18.28 8.59
N PHE A 359 -7.18 -19.41 9.20
CA PHE A 359 -7.70 -19.79 10.51
C PHE A 359 -7.40 -18.74 11.58
N THR A 360 -6.14 -18.33 11.71
CA THR A 360 -5.76 -17.35 12.73
C THR A 360 -6.42 -16.00 12.48
N LYS A 361 -6.61 -15.57 11.22
CA LYS A 361 -7.34 -14.35 10.86
C LYS A 361 -8.82 -14.40 11.22
N VAL A 362 -9.50 -15.53 11.01
CA VAL A 362 -10.91 -15.71 11.41
C VAL A 362 -11.04 -15.58 12.93
N VAL A 363 -10.14 -16.22 13.67
CA VAL A 363 -10.08 -16.16 15.13
C VAL A 363 -9.79 -14.73 15.61
N THR A 364 -8.84 -14.02 15.01
CA THR A 364 -8.56 -12.59 15.26
C THR A 364 -9.82 -11.73 15.03
N SER A 365 -10.57 -12.00 13.96
CA SER A 365 -11.77 -11.21 13.63
C SER A 365 -12.89 -11.43 14.65
N ARG A 366 -12.99 -12.64 15.23
CA ARG A 366 -13.94 -12.95 16.30
C ARG A 366 -13.54 -12.33 17.63
N ILE A 367 -12.28 -12.46 18.06
CA ILE A 367 -11.81 -11.88 19.33
C ILE A 367 -11.85 -10.35 19.31
N ASN A 368 -11.63 -9.71 18.17
CA ASN A 368 -11.74 -8.25 18.03
C ASN A 368 -13.13 -7.70 18.39
N LYS A 369 -14.20 -8.50 18.27
CA LYS A 369 -15.56 -8.09 18.68
C LYS A 369 -15.69 -7.88 20.19
N VAL A 370 -14.85 -8.55 20.99
CA VAL A 370 -14.86 -8.47 22.46
C VAL A 370 -13.60 -7.82 23.03
N ALA A 371 -12.56 -7.63 22.22
CA ALA A 371 -11.24 -7.15 22.63
C ALA A 371 -11.30 -5.82 23.41
N GLN A 372 -12.16 -4.88 22.99
CA GLN A 372 -12.34 -3.59 23.66
C GLN A 372 -12.85 -3.71 25.10
N LYS A 373 -13.63 -4.76 25.41
CA LYS A 373 -14.16 -5.03 26.77
C LYS A 373 -13.16 -5.75 27.66
N VAL A 374 -12.28 -6.55 27.04
CA VAL A 374 -11.35 -7.44 27.75
C VAL A 374 -10.00 -6.75 28.04
N ILE A 375 -9.57 -5.85 27.15
CA ILE A 375 -8.28 -5.16 27.24
C ILE A 375 -8.47 -3.75 27.82
N GLN A 376 -7.67 -3.40 28.83
CA GLN A 376 -7.75 -2.10 29.49
C GLN A 376 -7.64 -0.92 28.50
N PRO A 377 -8.33 0.22 28.74
CA PRO A 377 -8.27 1.38 27.86
C PRO A 377 -6.86 1.98 27.67
N THR A 378 -5.95 1.74 28.62
CA THR A 378 -4.56 2.23 28.62
C THR A 378 -3.65 1.51 27.63
N GLN A 379 -4.04 0.35 27.10
CA GLN A 379 -3.32 -0.40 26.06
C GLN A 379 -3.87 -0.08 24.67
N THR A 380 -3.23 0.83 23.94
CA THR A 380 -3.81 1.38 22.69
C THR A 380 -3.40 0.67 21.41
N ALA A 381 -2.42 -0.25 21.44
CA ALA A 381 -1.90 -0.86 20.23
C ALA A 381 -2.81 -1.94 19.63
N PHE A 382 -2.77 -2.09 18.30
CA PHE A 382 -3.40 -3.19 17.54
C PHE A 382 -4.90 -3.41 17.78
N LEU A 383 -5.61 -2.39 18.25
CA LEU A 383 -7.04 -2.44 18.52
C LEU A 383 -7.80 -1.49 17.60
N PRO A 384 -8.85 -1.96 16.90
CA PRO A 384 -9.63 -1.11 16.01
C PRO A 384 -10.30 0.01 16.80
N GLY A 385 -10.22 1.24 16.30
CA GLY A 385 -10.79 2.43 16.95
C GLY A 385 -9.87 3.13 17.95
N ARG A 386 -8.76 2.52 18.39
CA ARG A 386 -7.77 3.19 19.25
C ARG A 386 -6.68 3.86 18.41
N TYR A 387 -6.45 5.14 18.63
CA TYR A 387 -5.47 5.92 17.87
C TYR A 387 -4.10 5.97 18.57
N ILE A 388 -3.02 5.73 17.80
CA ILE A 388 -1.64 5.64 18.33
C ILE A 388 -1.19 6.86 19.13
N LEU A 389 -1.68 8.07 18.79
CA LEU A 389 -1.28 9.30 19.47
C LEU A 389 -2.09 9.61 20.74
N GLU A 390 -3.09 8.80 21.09
CA GLU A 390 -3.87 9.00 22.32
C GLU A 390 -2.95 8.89 23.55
N GLY A 391 -2.17 7.80 23.62
CA GLY A 391 -1.16 7.62 24.68
C GLY A 391 -0.07 8.69 24.66
N VAL A 392 0.30 9.18 23.47
CA VAL A 392 1.24 10.29 23.32
C VAL A 392 0.68 11.59 23.92
N THR A 393 -0.59 11.88 23.69
CA THR A 393 -1.28 13.05 24.24
C THR A 393 -1.30 13.00 25.76
N ILE A 394 -1.70 11.86 26.32
CA ILE A 394 -1.76 11.67 27.77
C ILE A 394 -0.37 11.88 28.38
N LEU A 395 0.65 11.21 27.84
CA LEU A 395 2.02 11.33 28.33
C LEU A 395 2.54 12.75 28.24
N HIS A 396 2.33 13.43 27.12
CA HIS A 396 2.77 14.82 26.90
C HIS A 396 2.13 15.77 27.92
N GLU A 397 0.82 15.65 28.13
CA GLU A 397 0.10 16.50 29.08
C GLU A 397 0.47 16.23 30.53
N THR A 398 0.73 14.97 30.89
CA THR A 398 1.20 14.58 32.22
C THR A 398 2.62 15.07 32.48
N ILE A 399 3.55 14.91 31.53
CA ILE A 399 4.92 15.45 31.64
C ILE A 399 4.90 16.96 31.83
N HIS A 400 4.09 17.66 31.03
CA HIS A 400 3.92 19.10 31.13
C HIS A 400 3.40 19.50 32.52
N GLU A 401 2.39 18.81 33.03
CA GLU A 401 1.80 19.10 34.32
C GLU A 401 2.75 18.85 35.49
N LEU A 402 3.41 17.68 35.51
CA LEU A 402 4.41 17.33 36.54
C LEU A 402 5.51 18.39 36.62
N HIS A 403 6.00 18.86 35.46
CA HIS A 403 7.02 19.88 35.41
C HIS A 403 6.50 21.27 35.82
N HIS A 404 5.38 21.72 35.24
CA HIS A 404 4.87 23.09 35.44
C HIS A 404 4.37 23.31 36.87
N LYS A 405 3.66 22.33 37.44
CA LYS A 405 3.16 22.39 38.83
C LYS A 405 4.20 21.96 39.87
N LYS A 406 5.42 21.59 39.45
CA LYS A 406 6.49 21.04 40.30
C LYS A 406 6.01 19.86 41.16
N LEU A 407 5.15 19.00 40.60
CA LEU A 407 4.62 17.86 41.32
C LEU A 407 5.70 16.79 41.48
N ASN A 408 5.56 16.04 42.57
CA ASN A 408 6.44 14.93 42.91
C ASN A 408 5.95 13.67 42.19
N GLY A 409 6.76 13.14 41.26
CA GLY A 409 6.40 11.93 40.52
C GLY A 409 7.58 11.34 39.76
N VAL A 410 7.48 10.06 39.44
CA VAL A 410 8.47 9.32 38.66
C VAL A 410 7.77 8.69 37.46
N ILE A 411 8.32 8.92 36.27
CA ILE A 411 7.92 8.23 35.06
C ILE A 411 8.96 7.15 34.77
N PHE A 412 8.52 5.91 34.69
CA PHE A 412 9.38 4.77 34.39
C PHE A 412 9.02 4.17 33.04
N LYS A 413 9.93 4.32 32.07
CA LYS A 413 9.80 3.79 30.71
C LYS A 413 10.49 2.44 30.64
N ILE A 414 9.72 1.39 30.35
CA ILE A 414 10.17 0.00 30.32
C ILE A 414 10.44 -0.44 28.88
N ASP A 415 11.56 -1.14 28.68
CA ASP A 415 11.91 -1.82 27.42
C ASP A 415 11.90 -3.34 27.62
N PHE A 416 11.21 -4.08 26.76
CA PHE A 416 11.19 -5.55 26.80
C PHE A 416 12.15 -6.17 25.79
N GLU A 417 12.90 -7.18 26.23
CA GLU A 417 13.84 -7.90 25.36
C GLU A 417 13.11 -8.94 24.50
N LYS A 418 12.96 -8.65 23.20
CA LYS A 418 12.33 -9.57 22.22
C LYS A 418 10.94 -10.02 22.68
N ALA A 419 10.06 -9.06 22.97
CA ALA A 419 8.80 -9.28 23.67
C ALA A 419 7.95 -10.45 23.11
N TYR A 420 7.77 -10.51 21.79
CA TYR A 420 7.00 -11.59 21.15
C TYR A 420 7.66 -12.97 21.33
N ASP A 421 8.98 -13.07 21.15
CA ASP A 421 9.71 -14.34 21.12
C ASP A 421 9.78 -15.04 22.49
N LYS A 422 9.54 -14.31 23.59
CA LYS A 422 9.76 -14.82 24.94
C LYS A 422 8.50 -15.21 25.72
N VAL A 423 7.31 -14.90 25.21
CA VAL A 423 6.04 -15.22 25.87
C VAL A 423 5.93 -16.71 26.18
N LYS A 424 5.72 -17.07 27.45
CA LYS A 424 5.46 -18.44 27.89
C LYS A 424 4.01 -18.82 27.63
N TRP A 425 3.79 -19.89 26.86
CA TRP A 425 2.43 -20.37 26.55
C TRP A 425 1.59 -20.76 27.77
N PRO A 426 2.15 -21.37 28.85
CA PRO A 426 1.37 -21.63 30.06
C PRO A 426 0.79 -20.36 30.69
N PHE A 427 1.56 -19.26 30.66
CA PHE A 427 1.09 -17.96 31.15
C PHE A 427 0.00 -17.39 30.25
N LEU A 428 0.18 -17.44 28.92
CA LEU A 428 -0.86 -17.06 27.96
C LEU A 428 -2.19 -17.81 28.22
N GLN A 429 -2.12 -19.11 28.43
CA GLN A 429 -3.30 -19.94 28.74
C GLN A 429 -3.96 -19.51 30.05
N GLN A 430 -3.15 -19.21 31.08
CA GLN A 430 -3.67 -18.72 32.35
C GLN A 430 -4.35 -17.35 32.19
N THR A 431 -3.74 -16.43 31.44
CA THR A 431 -4.33 -15.12 31.14
C THR A 431 -5.67 -15.23 30.44
N LEU A 432 -5.79 -16.12 29.44
CA LEU A 432 -7.06 -16.36 28.74
C LEU A 432 -8.15 -16.86 29.71
N ARG A 433 -7.82 -17.79 30.61
CA ARG A 433 -8.77 -18.27 31.62
C ARG A 433 -9.19 -17.15 32.58
N MET A 434 -8.25 -16.36 33.07
CA MET A 434 -8.52 -15.24 33.98
C MET A 434 -9.37 -14.14 33.32
N LYS A 435 -9.25 -13.95 32.01
CA LYS A 435 -10.07 -13.02 31.23
C LYS A 435 -11.43 -13.61 30.82
N GLY A 436 -11.77 -14.83 31.26
CA GLY A 436 -13.07 -15.46 31.06
C GLY A 436 -13.26 -16.20 29.73
N PHE A 437 -12.18 -16.50 28.99
CA PHE A 437 -12.31 -17.27 27.75
C PHE A 437 -12.68 -18.73 28.03
N SER A 438 -13.64 -19.26 27.27
CA SER A 438 -14.08 -20.65 27.40
C SER A 438 -12.94 -21.67 27.18
N PRO A 439 -13.03 -22.88 27.76
CA PRO A 439 -12.04 -23.94 27.54
C PRO A 439 -11.81 -24.28 26.05
N LEU A 440 -12.87 -24.21 25.23
CA LEU A 440 -12.77 -24.42 23.78
C LEU A 440 -11.84 -23.39 23.12
N TRP A 441 -12.03 -22.12 23.43
CA TRP A 441 -11.19 -21.03 22.93
C TRP A 441 -9.74 -21.18 23.37
N CYS A 442 -9.51 -21.48 24.65
CA CYS A 442 -8.18 -21.73 25.19
C CYS A 442 -7.48 -22.88 24.45
N ASN A 443 -8.21 -23.96 24.14
CA ASN A 443 -7.69 -25.09 23.37
C ASN A 443 -7.32 -24.71 21.92
N TRP A 444 -8.17 -23.94 21.23
CA TRP A 444 -7.84 -23.44 19.88
C TRP A 444 -6.57 -22.59 19.89
N ILE A 445 -6.44 -21.64 20.83
CA ILE A 445 -5.22 -20.83 20.95
C ILE A 445 -4.00 -21.72 21.23
N GLN A 446 -4.14 -22.74 22.08
CA GLN A 446 -3.06 -23.69 22.36
C GLN A 446 -2.59 -24.41 21.08
N GLN A 447 -3.52 -24.86 20.23
CA GLN A 447 -3.19 -25.53 18.96
C GLN A 447 -2.54 -24.59 17.95
N PHE A 448 -2.90 -23.30 17.93
CA PHE A 448 -2.26 -22.33 17.03
C PHE A 448 -0.82 -22.01 17.44
N VAL A 449 -0.59 -21.77 18.74
CA VAL A 449 0.74 -21.33 19.22
C VAL A 449 1.74 -22.48 19.33
N SER A 450 1.27 -23.69 19.67
CA SER A 450 2.12 -24.85 19.92
C SER A 450 2.21 -25.81 18.73
N GLY A 451 3.20 -26.71 18.78
CA GLY A 451 3.38 -27.78 17.79
C GLY A 451 4.04 -27.35 16.49
N GLY A 452 3.79 -26.15 15.96
CA GLY A 452 4.29 -25.82 14.63
C GLY A 452 5.82 -25.80 14.49
N SER A 453 6.25 -26.08 13.26
CA SER A 453 7.66 -26.21 12.87
C SER A 453 8.10 -24.99 12.08
N VAL A 454 9.26 -24.45 12.40
CA VAL A 454 9.83 -23.28 11.72
C VAL A 454 11.24 -23.56 11.21
N ALA A 455 11.60 -22.95 10.09
CA ALA A 455 12.96 -22.97 9.55
C ALA A 455 13.49 -21.54 9.38
N VAL A 456 14.79 -21.33 9.55
CA VAL A 456 15.41 -20.00 9.33
C VAL A 456 15.90 -19.91 7.88
N LYS A 457 15.57 -18.82 7.21
CA LYS A 457 16.05 -18.50 5.86
C LYS A 457 17.28 -17.60 5.95
N VAL A 458 18.41 -18.07 5.43
CA VAL A 458 19.70 -17.35 5.40
C VAL A 458 20.21 -17.35 3.96
N ASN A 459 20.51 -16.18 3.40
CA ASN A 459 21.00 -16.04 2.01
C ASN A 459 20.14 -16.80 0.98
N ASN A 460 18.82 -16.69 1.11
CA ASN A 460 17.82 -17.44 0.33
C ASN A 460 17.75 -18.96 0.52
N ASN A 461 18.62 -19.55 1.33
CA ASN A 461 18.55 -20.97 1.67
C ASN A 461 17.71 -21.21 2.93
N ILE A 462 16.81 -22.18 2.88
CA ILE A 462 15.97 -22.59 4.01
C ILE A 462 16.71 -23.67 4.80
N GLY A 463 16.97 -23.40 6.08
CA GLY A 463 17.62 -24.36 6.98
C GLY A 463 16.69 -25.50 7.42
N ARG A 464 17.16 -26.30 8.39
CA ARG A 464 16.37 -27.39 8.98
C ARG A 464 15.17 -26.86 9.77
N TYR A 465 14.05 -27.56 9.68
CA TYR A 465 12.88 -27.28 10.50
C TYR A 465 13.11 -27.70 11.96
N PHE A 466 12.65 -26.88 12.89
CA PHE A 466 12.65 -27.16 14.33
C PHE A 466 11.36 -26.65 14.96
N GLN A 467 10.99 -27.21 16.12
CA GLN A 467 9.81 -26.78 16.86
C GLN A 467 10.12 -25.62 17.80
N THR A 468 9.24 -24.63 17.85
CA THR A 468 9.26 -23.62 18.91
C THR A 468 8.65 -24.20 20.19
N LYS A 469 9.10 -23.72 21.36
CA LYS A 469 8.55 -24.10 22.67
C LYS A 469 7.97 -22.93 23.47
N LYS A 470 8.11 -21.71 22.93
CA LYS A 470 7.61 -20.44 23.49
C LYS A 470 7.53 -19.39 22.39
N GLY A 471 6.93 -18.25 22.74
CA GLY A 471 6.83 -17.07 21.90
C GLY A 471 5.58 -17.05 21.02
N LEU A 472 5.28 -15.85 20.54
CA LEU A 472 4.23 -15.55 19.56
C LEU A 472 4.90 -15.20 18.24
N ARG A 473 4.30 -15.61 17.12
CA ARG A 473 4.94 -15.50 15.82
C ARG A 473 4.74 -14.11 15.21
N GLN A 474 5.83 -13.40 14.99
CA GLN A 474 5.81 -12.10 14.33
C GLN A 474 5.48 -12.27 12.84
N GLY A 475 4.25 -11.89 12.44
CA GLY A 475 3.71 -12.13 11.09
C GLY A 475 2.41 -12.92 11.06
N ASP A 476 1.99 -13.48 12.21
CA ASP A 476 0.67 -14.08 12.40
C ASP A 476 -0.38 -12.99 12.73
N PRO A 477 -1.54 -12.95 12.05
CA PRO A 477 -2.66 -12.06 12.40
C PRO A 477 -3.14 -12.15 13.86
N LEU A 478 -2.96 -13.28 14.53
CA LEU A 478 -3.45 -13.52 15.90
C LEU A 478 -2.45 -13.12 16.99
N SER A 479 -1.15 -13.15 16.69
CA SER A 479 -0.10 -12.81 17.67
C SER A 479 -0.25 -11.44 18.34
N PRO A 480 -0.59 -10.33 17.63
CA PRO A 480 -0.67 -9.01 18.26
C PRO A 480 -1.73 -8.91 19.36
N ILE A 481 -2.92 -9.48 19.15
CA ILE A 481 -3.99 -9.44 20.14
C ILE A 481 -3.69 -10.37 21.33
N LEU A 482 -3.07 -11.53 21.09
CA LEU A 482 -2.61 -12.42 22.16
C LEU A 482 -1.51 -11.76 22.99
N PHE A 483 -0.60 -11.02 22.35
CA PHE A 483 0.43 -10.25 23.05
C PHE A 483 -0.20 -9.20 23.95
N ASN A 484 -1.16 -8.42 23.44
CA ASN A 484 -1.86 -7.43 24.25
C ASN A 484 -2.55 -8.05 25.46
N LEU A 485 -3.17 -9.22 25.32
CA LEU A 485 -3.78 -9.92 26.46
C LEU A 485 -2.76 -10.28 27.53
N VAL A 486 -1.58 -10.78 27.13
CA VAL A 486 -0.48 -11.14 28.03
C VAL A 486 0.14 -9.91 28.71
N ALA A 487 0.29 -8.81 27.97
CA ALA A 487 0.88 -7.57 28.47
C ALA A 487 -0.09 -6.73 29.32
N ASP A 488 -1.41 -6.91 29.13
CA ASP A 488 -2.48 -6.22 29.84
C ASP A 488 -2.69 -6.78 31.26
N ILE A 489 -1.76 -6.44 32.14
CA ILE A 489 -1.81 -6.79 33.56
C ILE A 489 -2.32 -5.62 34.37
N LYS A 490 -3.16 -5.94 35.36
CA LYS A 490 -3.53 -4.98 36.39
C LYS A 490 -2.40 -4.87 37.41
N TRP A 491 -1.65 -3.78 37.34
CA TRP A 491 -0.64 -3.42 38.33
C TRP A 491 -1.35 -2.95 39.61
N PRO A 492 -0.81 -3.26 40.80
CA PRO A 492 -1.36 -2.71 42.03
C PRO A 492 -1.32 -1.18 42.00
N ASP A 493 -2.30 -0.58 42.68
CA ASP A 493 -2.56 0.86 42.71
C ASP A 493 -1.35 1.64 43.28
N SER A 494 -0.38 1.91 42.41
CA SER A 494 0.66 2.93 42.58
C SER A 494 0.15 4.14 41.82
N ARG A 495 -0.71 4.91 42.48
CA ARG A 495 -1.42 6.03 41.85
C ARG A 495 -0.42 7.18 41.71
N ILE A 496 -0.63 8.04 40.72
CA ILE A 496 -0.28 9.45 40.86
C ILE A 496 -1.62 10.17 40.90
N ASP A 497 -1.96 10.75 42.04
CA ASP A 497 -3.09 11.67 42.14
C ASP A 497 -2.74 13.01 41.45
N THR A 498 -2.79 13.01 40.12
CA THR A 498 -2.96 14.25 39.38
C THR A 498 -4.41 14.68 39.54
N SER A 499 -4.66 15.58 40.49
CA SER A 499 -5.96 16.21 40.79
C SER A 499 -6.66 16.85 39.57
N SER A 500 -6.01 16.92 38.41
CA SER A 500 -6.54 17.44 37.14
C SER A 500 -6.66 16.40 35.99
N SER A 501 -6.20 15.15 36.15
CA SER A 501 -6.22 14.13 35.08
C SER A 501 -7.49 13.29 35.02
N GLY A 502 -8.39 13.42 35.99
CA GLY A 502 -9.69 12.81 35.91
C GLY A 502 -9.78 11.31 36.05
N GLY A 503 -8.74 10.68 36.58
CA GLY A 503 -8.64 9.25 36.86
C GLY A 503 -7.19 8.94 37.24
N SER A 504 -7.02 7.95 38.11
CA SER A 504 -5.71 7.42 38.51
C SER A 504 -5.00 6.83 37.29
N LEU A 505 -4.03 7.55 36.73
CA LEU A 505 -3.20 7.04 35.63
C LEU A 505 -1.97 6.35 36.20
N SER A 506 -1.96 5.03 36.18
CA SER A 506 -0.80 4.23 36.61
C SER A 506 0.06 3.74 35.44
N ILE A 507 -0.54 3.57 34.25
CA ILE A 507 0.13 2.96 33.11
C ILE A 507 -0.36 3.49 31.75
N LEU A 508 0.56 3.59 30.79
CA LEU A 508 0.28 3.70 29.36
C LEU A 508 1.04 2.60 28.61
N GLN A 509 0.34 1.87 27.75
CA GLN A 509 0.95 0.84 26.92
C GLN A 509 0.59 1.01 25.46
N TYR A 510 1.58 0.74 24.61
CA TYR A 510 1.40 0.54 23.20
C TYR A 510 2.18 -0.70 22.80
N ALA A 511 1.50 -1.84 22.82
CA ALA A 511 2.12 -3.15 22.70
C ALA A 511 3.20 -3.33 23.78
N ASP A 512 4.46 -3.51 23.38
CA ASP A 512 5.60 -3.65 24.28
C ASP A 512 6.09 -2.32 24.87
N ASP A 513 5.85 -1.18 24.22
CA ASP A 513 6.22 0.13 24.75
C ASP A 513 5.37 0.47 25.98
N THR A 514 5.93 0.32 27.18
CA THR A 514 5.23 0.51 28.46
C THR A 514 5.81 1.68 29.25
N ILE A 515 4.93 2.56 29.74
CA ILE A 515 5.27 3.67 30.62
C ILE A 515 4.44 3.55 31.89
N LEU A 516 5.12 3.53 33.04
CA LEU A 516 4.52 3.54 34.36
C LEU A 516 4.65 4.93 34.99
N PHE A 517 3.62 5.33 35.71
CA PHE A 517 3.57 6.55 36.50
C PHE A 517 3.56 6.16 37.97
N LEU A 518 4.54 6.66 38.72
CA LEU A 518 4.77 6.34 40.12
C LEU A 518 4.73 7.60 40.98
N GLU A 519 4.05 7.52 42.12
CA GLU A 519 4.15 8.50 43.18
C GLU A 519 5.54 8.51 43.82
N ARG A 520 5.84 9.57 44.59
CA ARG A 520 7.08 9.68 45.36
C ARG A 520 7.02 8.74 46.58
N ASN A 521 7.20 7.45 46.34
CA ASN A 521 7.26 6.44 47.39
C ASN A 521 8.26 5.32 47.01
N LEU A 522 9.37 5.27 47.75
CA LEU A 522 10.43 4.27 47.55
C LEU A 522 9.97 2.85 47.87
N GLU A 523 9.05 2.69 48.82
CA GLU A 523 8.48 1.39 49.16
C GLU A 523 7.58 0.87 48.04
N GLN A 524 6.73 1.73 47.46
CA GLN A 524 5.96 1.39 46.26
C GLN A 524 6.88 1.02 45.09
N ALA A 525 7.99 1.74 44.90
CA ALA A 525 8.97 1.40 43.87
C ALA A 525 9.65 0.04 44.09
N LYS A 526 10.01 -0.29 45.34
CA LYS A 526 10.53 -1.62 45.69
C LYS A 526 9.50 -2.72 45.44
N ASN A 527 8.25 -2.51 45.86
CA ASN A 527 7.15 -3.44 45.64
C ASN A 527 6.90 -3.65 44.15
N LEU A 528 6.90 -2.57 43.37
CA LEU A 528 6.79 -2.65 41.91
C LEU A 528 7.95 -3.44 41.30
N LYS A 529 9.20 -3.22 41.73
CA LYS A 529 10.35 -3.99 41.23
C LYS A 529 10.17 -5.49 41.48
N ILE A 530 9.68 -5.89 42.65
CA ILE A 530 9.37 -7.29 42.97
C ILE A 530 8.30 -7.85 42.03
N ILE A 531 7.22 -7.10 41.81
CA ILE A 531 6.13 -7.49 40.91
C ILE A 531 6.62 -7.62 39.47
N LEU A 532 7.45 -6.69 38.99
CA LEU A 532 8.05 -6.75 37.65
C LEU A 532 8.93 -8.00 37.49
N CYS A 533 9.73 -8.33 38.50
CA CYS A 533 10.54 -9.55 38.50
C CYS A 533 9.68 -10.83 38.53
N ALA A 534 8.59 -10.84 39.31
CA ALA A 534 7.65 -11.96 39.34
C ALA A 534 6.94 -12.12 37.99
N PHE A 535 6.49 -11.01 37.40
CA PHE A 535 5.86 -10.98 36.09
C PHE A 535 6.81 -11.48 35.00
N GLU A 536 8.07 -11.04 34.99
CA GLU A 536 9.09 -11.56 34.07
C GLU A 536 9.25 -13.08 34.17
N LYS A 537 9.33 -13.61 35.41
CA LYS A 537 9.47 -15.06 35.65
C LYS A 537 8.25 -15.83 35.15
N LEU A 538 7.04 -15.33 35.39
CA LEU A 538 5.79 -16.01 35.03
C LEU A 538 5.49 -15.92 33.53
N SER A 539 5.54 -14.71 32.96
CA SER A 539 5.19 -14.45 31.56
C SER A 539 6.31 -14.79 30.57
N GLY A 540 7.56 -14.79 31.02
CA GLY A 540 8.74 -14.85 30.17
C GLY A 540 9.13 -13.51 29.54
N LEU A 541 8.35 -12.44 29.72
CA LEU A 541 8.66 -11.12 29.22
C LEU A 541 9.80 -10.50 30.02
N LYS A 542 11.02 -10.71 29.52
CA LYS A 542 12.24 -10.20 30.15
C LYS A 542 12.36 -8.70 29.97
N ILE A 543 12.50 -7.99 31.09
CA ILE A 543 12.69 -6.53 31.09
C ILE A 543 14.17 -6.23 30.88
N ASN A 544 14.45 -5.26 30.01
CA ASN A 544 15.78 -4.75 29.77
C ASN A 544 16.00 -3.48 30.61
N PHE A 545 16.41 -3.64 31.86
CA PHE A 545 16.64 -2.50 32.77
C PHE A 545 17.72 -1.54 32.25
N HIS A 546 18.72 -2.02 31.50
CA HIS A 546 19.74 -1.16 30.90
C HIS A 546 19.23 -0.27 29.76
N LYS A 547 18.14 -0.65 29.09
CA LYS A 547 17.46 0.16 28.06
C LYS A 547 16.24 0.92 28.59
N SER A 548 15.80 0.57 29.79
CA SER A 548 14.71 1.26 30.47
C SER A 548 15.22 2.59 31.03
N GLU A 549 14.36 3.58 31.16
CA GLU A 549 14.73 4.96 31.52
C GLU A 549 13.82 5.49 32.63
N LEU A 550 14.39 6.21 33.60
CA LEU A 550 13.65 6.90 34.66
C LEU A 550 13.66 8.42 34.47
N PHE A 551 12.51 9.05 34.70
CA PHE A 551 12.37 10.50 34.71
C PHE A 551 11.74 10.94 36.03
N CYS A 552 12.52 11.65 36.87
CA CYS A 552 12.07 12.13 38.17
C CYS A 552 11.66 13.62 38.12
N TYR A 553 10.56 13.96 38.80
CA TYR A 553 9.99 15.31 38.87
C TYR A 553 9.85 15.79 40.32
N GLY A 554 9.87 17.11 40.50
CA GLY A 554 9.83 17.72 41.83
C GLY A 554 10.99 17.24 42.71
N GLU A 555 10.69 16.94 43.97
CA GLU A 555 11.61 16.41 44.97
C GLU A 555 12.04 14.96 44.70
N ALA A 556 11.36 14.24 43.80
CA ALA A 556 11.84 12.91 43.41
C ALA A 556 13.21 12.99 42.71
N LYS A 557 13.59 14.16 42.18
CA LYS A 557 14.91 14.40 41.58
C LYS A 557 16.06 14.21 42.58
N SER A 558 15.88 14.60 43.85
CA SER A 558 16.93 14.41 44.87
C SER A 558 17.10 12.94 45.27
N HIS A 559 16.08 12.11 45.04
CA HIS A 559 16.09 10.68 45.34
C HIS A 559 16.38 9.83 44.10
N PHE A 560 16.84 10.44 43.00
CA PHE A 560 17.06 9.75 41.74
C PHE A 560 18.02 8.56 41.90
N GLU A 561 19.11 8.71 42.66
CA GLU A 561 20.09 7.64 42.88
C GLU A 561 19.47 6.42 43.54
N GLN A 562 18.54 6.62 44.47
CA GLN A 562 17.83 5.54 45.15
C GLN A 562 16.88 4.81 44.18
N TYR A 563 16.12 5.54 43.35
CA TYR A 563 15.29 4.92 42.31
C TYR A 563 16.13 4.19 41.26
N SER A 564 17.26 4.78 40.85
CA SER A 564 18.22 4.18 39.93
C SER A 564 18.79 2.87 40.47
N GLN A 565 19.12 2.81 41.77
CA GLN A 565 19.56 1.58 42.44
C GLN A 565 18.45 0.52 42.53
N ILE A 566 17.21 0.91 42.84
CA ILE A 566 16.07 -0.02 42.93
C ILE A 566 15.79 -0.68 41.57
N PHE A 567 15.71 0.13 40.51
CA PHE A 567 15.34 -0.37 39.18
C PHE A 567 16.53 -0.87 38.36
N GLY A 568 17.74 -0.35 38.60
CA GLY A 568 18.95 -0.67 37.84
C GLY A 568 19.01 -0.01 36.47
N CYS A 569 18.53 1.23 36.35
CA CYS A 569 18.38 1.94 35.07
C CYS A 569 18.82 3.40 35.14
N SER A 570 19.25 3.95 33.99
CA SER A 570 19.78 5.31 33.91
C SER A 570 18.70 6.40 33.91
N MET A 571 19.12 7.63 34.21
CA MET A 571 18.28 8.81 34.05
C MET A 571 18.00 9.03 32.57
N GLY A 572 16.73 9.23 32.23
CA GLY A 572 16.33 9.61 30.88
C GLY A 572 16.59 11.09 30.60
N CYS A 573 16.88 11.41 29.33
CA CYS A 573 17.16 12.77 28.87
C CYS A 573 16.04 13.30 27.96
N PHE A 574 15.75 14.60 28.04
CA PHE A 574 14.79 15.26 27.16
C PHE A 574 15.45 15.93 25.94
N PRO A 575 14.81 15.94 24.77
CA PRO A 575 13.59 15.19 24.45
C PRO A 575 13.87 13.68 24.27
N PHE A 576 13.02 12.82 24.82
CA PHE A 576 13.07 11.38 24.53
C PHE A 576 11.98 11.01 23.52
N ARG A 577 12.20 9.93 22.77
CA ARG A 577 11.25 9.47 21.75
C ARG A 577 10.25 8.47 22.34
N TYR A 578 8.96 8.72 22.17
CA TYR A 578 7.88 7.77 22.45
C TYR A 578 6.97 7.64 21.23
N LEU A 579 6.79 6.42 20.73
CA LEU A 579 6.00 6.10 19.52
C LEU A 579 6.35 6.91 18.26
N GLY A 580 7.55 7.51 18.18
CA GLY A 580 7.92 8.37 17.05
C GLY A 580 7.85 9.87 17.33
N ILE A 581 7.18 10.30 18.40
CA ILE A 581 7.03 11.70 18.79
C ILE A 581 8.07 12.05 19.87
N PRO A 582 8.80 13.17 19.73
CA PRO A 582 9.70 13.67 20.77
C PRO A 582 8.90 14.24 21.94
N MET A 583 9.03 13.63 23.12
CA MET A 583 8.41 14.06 24.37
C MET A 583 9.28 15.11 25.03
N ASN A 584 8.69 16.24 25.40
CA ASN A 584 9.38 17.32 26.12
C ASN A 584 8.38 18.07 27.01
N HIS A 585 8.87 18.61 28.12
CA HIS A 585 8.11 19.51 28.99
C HIS A 585 8.10 20.96 28.44
N LYS A 586 9.04 21.29 27.54
CA LYS A 586 9.15 22.59 26.86
C LYS A 586 8.76 22.50 25.40
N ARG A 587 8.50 23.67 24.80
CA ARG A 587 8.27 23.79 23.37
C ARG A 587 9.47 23.28 22.56
N LEU A 588 9.20 22.48 21.53
CA LEU A 588 10.22 22.02 20.59
C LEU A 588 10.86 23.18 19.84
N LEU A 589 12.18 23.13 19.76
CA LEU A 589 13.01 24.10 19.05
C LEU A 589 13.25 23.64 17.61
N ASN A 590 13.67 24.54 16.73
CA ASN A 590 13.98 24.21 15.33
C ASN A 590 15.02 23.08 15.20
N LYS A 591 15.93 22.94 16.17
CA LYS A 591 16.91 21.83 16.21
C LYS A 591 16.25 20.45 16.32
N ASP A 592 15.11 20.35 17.02
CA ASP A 592 14.41 19.10 17.24
C ASP A 592 13.68 18.63 15.97
N TRP A 593 13.36 19.56 15.06
CA TRP A 593 12.77 19.29 13.75
C TRP A 593 13.80 18.84 12.70
N LYS A 594 15.11 19.01 12.97
CA LYS A 594 16.18 18.64 12.05
C LYS A 594 16.14 17.16 11.66
N VAL A 595 15.67 16.29 12.56
CA VAL A 595 15.48 14.86 12.28
C VAL A 595 14.51 14.59 11.12
N ILE A 596 13.54 15.47 10.88
CA ILE A 596 12.67 15.38 9.70
C ILE A 596 13.38 15.93 8.46
N GLU A 597 14.06 17.08 8.59
CA GLU A 597 14.87 17.66 7.51
C GLU A 597 15.89 16.63 6.97
N ASP A 598 16.64 15.98 7.86
CA ASP A 598 17.65 14.98 7.53
C ASP A 598 17.02 13.75 6.85
N ARG A 599 15.80 13.36 7.24
CA ARG A 599 15.06 12.26 6.58
C ARG A 599 14.63 12.63 5.16
N PHE A 600 14.20 13.87 4.93
CA PHE A 600 13.91 14.37 3.58
C PHE A 600 15.17 14.33 2.73
N GLN A 601 16.27 14.89 3.24
CA GLN A 601 17.55 14.91 2.52
C GLN A 601 18.04 13.50 2.20
N LYS A 602 18.02 12.57 3.16
CA LYS A 602 18.44 11.18 2.94
C LYS A 602 17.61 10.45 1.88
N LYS A 603 16.31 10.76 1.77
CA LYS A 603 15.46 10.21 0.70
C LYS A 603 15.77 10.86 -0.64
N LEU A 604 15.90 12.18 -0.66
CA LEU A 604 16.25 12.92 -1.87
C LEU A 604 17.60 12.49 -2.44
N SER A 605 18.62 12.29 -1.59
CA SER A 605 19.94 11.83 -2.03
C SER A 605 19.94 10.41 -2.58
N SER A 606 18.97 9.59 -2.19
CA SER A 606 18.81 8.23 -2.73
C SER A 606 18.09 8.21 -4.09
N TRP A 607 17.40 9.29 -4.45
CA TRP A 607 16.65 9.37 -5.69
C TRP A 607 17.48 10.07 -6.75
N LYS A 608 17.78 9.36 -7.84
CA LYS A 608 18.39 9.95 -9.03
C LYS A 608 17.39 10.84 -9.75
N GLY A 609 17.22 12.07 -9.26
CA GLY A 609 16.20 12.99 -9.74
C GLY A 609 16.28 13.27 -11.24
N LYS A 610 17.44 13.11 -11.88
CA LYS A 610 17.63 13.25 -13.33
C LYS A 610 16.88 12.19 -14.15
N LEU A 611 16.78 10.97 -13.64
CA LEU A 611 16.18 9.82 -14.34
C LEU A 611 14.65 9.77 -14.18
N LEU A 612 14.06 10.72 -13.44
CA LEU A 612 12.63 10.74 -13.13
C LEU A 612 11.92 11.84 -13.93
N SER A 613 10.82 11.45 -14.59
CA SER A 613 9.86 12.37 -15.21
C SER A 613 9.21 13.28 -14.17
N TYR A 614 8.63 14.41 -14.60
CA TYR A 614 7.89 15.30 -13.70
C TYR A 614 6.72 14.59 -13.01
N GLY A 615 6.04 13.68 -13.71
CA GLY A 615 4.98 12.84 -13.16
C GLY A 615 5.50 11.90 -12.05
N ALA A 616 6.61 11.20 -12.28
CA ALA A 616 7.21 10.33 -11.27
C ALA A 616 7.65 11.12 -10.02
N ARG A 617 8.24 12.31 -10.21
CA ARG A 617 8.60 13.20 -9.09
C ARG A 617 7.38 13.67 -8.31
N LEU A 618 6.30 14.03 -8.98
CA LEU A 618 5.04 14.42 -8.34
C LEU A 618 4.51 13.28 -7.44
N VAL A 619 4.50 12.05 -7.96
CA VAL A 619 4.07 10.86 -7.22
C VAL A 619 4.94 10.63 -5.98
N LEU A 620 6.27 10.73 -6.10
CA LEU A 620 7.18 10.57 -4.96
C LEU A 620 7.05 11.68 -3.91
N ILE A 621 6.79 12.93 -4.34
CA ILE A 621 6.52 14.04 -3.42
C ILE A 621 5.30 13.72 -2.57
N ASN A 622 4.19 13.33 -3.20
CA ASN A 622 2.93 13.12 -2.49
C ASN A 622 2.93 11.82 -1.68
N SER A 623 3.47 10.72 -2.21
CA SER A 623 3.44 9.41 -1.53
C SER A 623 4.53 9.25 -0.47
N VAL A 624 5.71 9.84 -0.67
CA VAL A 624 6.86 9.65 0.23
C VAL A 624 7.24 10.92 0.98
N LEU A 625 7.57 12.03 0.32
CA LEU A 625 8.08 13.20 1.04
C LEU A 625 7.03 13.80 1.98
N SER A 626 5.83 14.05 1.47
CA SER A 626 4.73 14.57 2.28
C SER A 626 4.46 13.67 3.49
N SER A 627 4.52 12.34 3.32
CA SER A 627 4.20 11.37 4.37
C SER A 627 5.23 11.29 5.51
N LEU A 628 6.51 11.60 5.24
CA LEU A 628 7.59 11.59 6.25
C LEU A 628 7.34 12.55 7.42
N ALA A 629 6.71 13.69 7.16
CA ALA A 629 6.43 14.71 8.17
C ALA A 629 5.05 14.52 8.82
N MET A 630 4.09 13.86 8.15
CA MET A 630 2.68 13.78 8.60
C MET A 630 2.53 13.35 10.04
N PHE A 631 3.29 12.34 10.47
CA PHE A 631 3.17 11.81 11.81
C PHE A 631 3.51 12.88 12.88
N MET A 632 4.57 13.66 12.70
CA MET A 632 4.92 14.73 13.65
C MET A 632 4.00 15.95 13.51
N MET A 633 3.59 16.29 12.29
CA MET A 633 2.61 17.35 12.02
C MET A 633 1.23 17.04 12.59
N SER A 634 0.91 15.76 12.79
CA SER A 634 -0.38 15.40 13.38
C SER A 634 -0.49 15.71 14.88
N PHE A 635 0.64 15.94 15.55
CA PHE A 635 0.67 16.26 16.97
C PHE A 635 1.14 17.70 17.26
N PHE A 636 2.11 18.21 16.49
CA PHE A 636 2.67 19.54 16.70
C PHE A 636 2.32 20.51 15.58
N GLU A 637 2.04 21.76 15.95
CA GLU A 637 2.07 22.89 15.02
C GLU A 637 3.52 23.10 14.54
N VAL A 638 3.73 23.04 13.23
CA VAL A 638 5.06 23.15 12.64
C VAL A 638 5.49 24.63 12.60
N PRO A 639 6.71 24.99 13.03
CA PRO A 639 7.21 26.35 12.88
C PRO A 639 7.27 26.77 11.40
N LYS A 640 6.85 28.00 11.08
CA LYS A 640 6.84 28.52 9.69
C LYS A 640 8.19 28.40 8.98
N GLY A 641 9.30 28.58 9.70
CA GLY A 641 10.65 28.42 9.13
C GLY A 641 10.93 26.98 8.68
N ILE A 642 10.44 25.98 9.42
CA ILE A 642 10.56 24.56 9.07
C ILE A 642 9.66 24.23 7.87
N LEU A 643 8.41 24.71 7.86
CA LEU A 643 7.51 24.54 6.71
C LEU A 643 8.15 25.06 5.40
N LYS A 644 8.68 26.29 5.43
CA LYS A 644 9.38 26.88 4.28
C LYS A 644 10.56 26.04 3.80
N LYS A 645 11.33 25.44 4.72
CA LYS A 645 12.43 24.54 4.37
C LYS A 645 11.95 23.23 3.75
N LEU A 646 10.90 22.61 4.31
CA LEU A 646 10.33 21.39 3.75
C LEU A 646 9.76 21.62 2.36
N ASP A 647 9.05 22.73 2.15
CA ASP A 647 8.56 23.12 0.83
C ASP A 647 9.70 23.49 -0.12
N PHE A 648 10.79 24.09 0.38
CA PHE A 648 12.00 24.30 -0.41
C PHE A 648 12.56 22.96 -0.94
N TYR A 649 12.67 21.93 -0.11
CA TYR A 649 13.14 20.61 -0.55
C TYR A 649 12.21 19.98 -1.60
N ARG A 650 10.89 20.02 -1.37
CA ARG A 650 9.88 19.48 -2.29
C ARG A 650 9.87 20.22 -3.62
N SER A 651 9.89 21.55 -3.58
CA SER A 651 9.96 22.42 -4.76
C SER A 651 11.26 22.20 -5.53
N THR A 652 12.39 22.09 -4.84
CA THR A 652 13.69 21.91 -5.50
C THR A 652 13.75 20.56 -6.20
N PHE A 653 13.29 19.49 -5.53
CA PHE A 653 13.21 18.16 -6.13
C PHE A 653 12.30 18.13 -7.36
N PHE A 654 11.12 18.75 -7.29
CA PHE A 654 10.19 18.80 -8.42
C PHE A 654 10.83 19.48 -9.64
N TRP A 655 11.34 20.69 -9.47
CA TRP A 655 11.82 21.53 -10.58
C TRP A 655 13.22 21.17 -11.08
N GLN A 656 14.17 20.94 -10.17
CA GLN A 656 15.61 20.85 -10.49
C GLN A 656 16.09 19.41 -10.60
N GLY A 657 15.45 18.45 -9.91
CA GLY A 657 15.95 17.09 -9.79
C GLY A 657 17.34 17.08 -9.15
N ASP A 658 18.30 16.39 -9.79
CA ASP A 658 19.70 16.23 -9.35
C ASP A 658 20.69 17.11 -10.15
N ASN A 659 20.21 18.02 -11.00
CA ASN A 659 21.07 18.87 -11.80
C ASN A 659 21.50 20.11 -10.99
N HIS A 660 22.82 20.33 -10.86
CA HIS A 660 23.39 21.56 -10.29
C HIS A 660 23.09 22.83 -11.10
N LYS A 661 22.48 22.71 -12.29
CA LYS A 661 22.00 23.85 -13.08
C LYS A 661 20.60 24.25 -12.63
N LYS A 662 20.44 25.51 -12.18
CA LYS A 662 19.12 26.10 -11.85
C LYS A 662 18.19 26.04 -13.07
N LYS A 663 17.14 25.22 -13.00
CA LYS A 663 16.03 25.25 -13.96
C LYS A 663 15.02 26.33 -13.58
N TYR A 664 14.42 27.00 -14.57
CA TYR A 664 13.33 27.96 -14.37
C TYR A 664 12.12 27.29 -13.73
N ARG A 665 11.50 27.97 -12.76
CA ARG A 665 10.23 27.54 -12.17
C ARG A 665 9.10 28.14 -12.99
N LEU A 666 8.37 27.32 -13.73
CA LEU A 666 7.32 27.77 -14.65
C LEU A 666 6.07 28.29 -13.92
N SER A 667 5.86 27.86 -12.66
CA SER A 667 4.73 28.30 -11.83
C SER A 667 5.12 28.43 -10.36
N LYS A 668 4.37 29.24 -9.62
CA LYS A 668 4.55 29.41 -8.17
C LYS A 668 4.19 28.10 -7.46
N TRP A 669 4.91 27.79 -6.38
CA TRP A 669 4.69 26.56 -5.61
C TRP A 669 3.27 26.47 -5.06
N ASP A 670 2.72 27.58 -4.57
CA ASP A 670 1.35 27.63 -4.05
C ASP A 670 0.30 27.26 -5.11
N ILE A 671 0.53 27.60 -6.38
CA ILE A 671 -0.35 27.23 -7.50
C ILE A 671 -0.28 25.71 -7.75
N LEU A 672 0.91 25.11 -7.67
CA LEU A 672 1.06 23.66 -7.83
C LEU A 672 0.39 22.87 -6.69
N CYS A 673 0.31 23.47 -5.50
CA CYS A 673 -0.35 22.89 -4.34
C CYS A 673 -1.88 22.94 -4.42
N LEU A 674 -2.46 23.71 -5.34
CA LEU A 674 -3.89 23.71 -5.57
C LEU A 674 -4.37 22.34 -6.03
N THR A 675 -5.65 22.07 -5.79
CA THR A 675 -6.33 20.89 -6.32
C THR A 675 -6.32 20.87 -7.86
N LYS A 676 -6.42 19.67 -8.43
CA LYS A 676 -6.44 19.51 -9.91
C LYS A 676 -7.65 20.21 -10.54
N ASP A 677 -8.79 20.19 -9.86
CA ASP A 677 -10.01 20.91 -10.25
C ASP A 677 -9.86 22.45 -10.19
N GLN A 678 -8.86 22.97 -9.48
CA GLN A 678 -8.52 24.39 -9.44
C GLN A 678 -7.28 24.73 -10.28
N GLY A 679 -6.84 23.83 -11.16
CA GLY A 679 -5.70 24.04 -12.06
C GLY A 679 -4.32 23.80 -11.44
N GLY A 680 -4.25 23.25 -10.22
CA GLY A 680 -2.99 22.81 -9.60
C GLY A 680 -2.63 21.36 -9.92
N LEU A 681 -1.52 20.88 -9.34
CA LEU A 681 -1.06 19.49 -9.52
C LEU A 681 -1.53 18.56 -8.39
N GLY A 682 -2.26 19.09 -7.40
CA GLY A 682 -2.68 18.35 -6.21
C GLY A 682 -1.52 18.02 -5.27
N ILE A 683 -0.48 18.86 -5.24
CA ILE A 683 0.61 18.73 -4.25
C ILE A 683 0.08 19.14 -2.87
N LEU A 684 0.25 18.30 -1.84
CA LEU A 684 -0.26 18.66 -0.51
C LEU A 684 0.39 19.93 0.04
N ASN A 685 -0.42 20.93 0.40
CA ASN A 685 0.05 22.10 1.16
C ASN A 685 0.28 21.70 2.62
N LEU A 686 1.53 21.69 3.09
CA LEU A 686 1.87 21.19 4.43
C LEU A 686 1.33 22.07 5.56
N GLU A 687 1.21 23.39 5.34
CA GLU A 687 0.64 24.29 6.34
C GLU A 687 -0.85 23.98 6.54
N ILE A 688 -1.58 23.84 5.44
CA ILE A 688 -3.02 23.51 5.48
C ILE A 688 -3.21 22.10 6.02
N GLN A 689 -2.40 21.14 5.61
CA GLN A 689 -2.42 19.77 6.12
C GLN A 689 -2.19 19.73 7.64
N ASN A 690 -1.22 20.49 8.16
CA ASN A 690 -0.96 20.57 9.60
C ASN A 690 -2.17 21.15 10.36
N LYS A 691 -2.81 22.20 9.82
CA LYS A 691 -4.03 22.75 10.41
C LYS A 691 -5.16 21.71 10.44
N CYS A 692 -5.37 20.99 9.34
CA CYS A 692 -6.42 19.95 9.25
C CYS A 692 -6.16 18.78 10.22
N LEU A 693 -4.92 18.31 10.32
CA LEU A 693 -4.55 17.26 11.26
C LEU A 693 -4.76 17.69 12.73
N LEU A 694 -4.47 18.94 13.07
CA LEU A 694 -4.76 19.49 14.40
C LEU A 694 -6.28 19.68 14.61
N SER A 695 -7.04 20.07 13.59
CA SER A 695 -8.50 20.12 13.65
C SER A 695 -9.13 18.75 13.90
N LYS A 696 -8.51 17.65 13.43
CA LYS A 696 -8.95 16.28 13.75
C LYS A 696 -8.96 15.99 15.24
N TRP A 697 -8.02 16.54 16.01
CA TRP A 697 -8.04 16.42 17.46
C TRP A 697 -9.21 17.16 18.10
N LEU A 698 -9.55 18.35 17.60
CA LEU A 698 -10.72 19.08 18.09
C LEU A 698 -12.01 18.33 17.79
N PHE A 699 -12.14 17.75 16.60
CA PHE A 699 -13.27 16.90 16.23
C PHE A 699 -13.40 15.69 17.17
N LYS A 700 -12.30 14.94 17.38
CA LYS A 700 -12.30 13.79 18.30
C LYS A 700 -12.54 14.19 19.76
N LEU A 701 -12.08 15.37 20.18
CA LEU A 701 -12.31 15.86 21.54
C LEU A 701 -13.80 16.17 21.81
N LEU A 702 -14.55 16.55 20.78
CA LEU A 702 -15.96 16.89 20.88
C LEU A 702 -16.87 15.67 20.68
N ASN A 703 -16.53 14.77 19.76
CA ASN A 703 -17.40 13.67 19.33
C ASN A 703 -17.07 12.31 19.96
N GLU A 704 -15.91 12.16 20.60
CA GLU A 704 -15.50 10.87 21.20
C GLU A 704 -15.29 11.03 22.71
N ASP A 705 -15.39 9.91 23.44
CA ASP A 705 -15.04 9.80 24.85
C ASP A 705 -13.86 8.85 25.07
N GLY A 706 -13.01 9.21 26.02
CA GLY A 706 -11.81 8.44 26.34
C GLY A 706 -10.94 9.15 27.37
N LEU A 707 -9.86 8.48 27.77
CA LEU A 707 -8.98 8.94 28.85
C LEU A 707 -8.31 10.29 28.53
N TRP A 708 -7.86 10.49 27.29
CA TRP A 708 -7.19 11.73 26.90
C TRP A 708 -8.20 12.90 26.77
N GLN A 709 -9.44 12.64 26.32
CA GLN A 709 -10.50 13.65 26.27
C GLN A 709 -10.87 14.08 27.69
N GLN A 710 -11.06 13.13 28.61
CA GLN A 710 -11.36 13.44 30.02
C GLN A 710 -10.25 14.27 30.66
N LEU A 711 -8.99 13.94 30.39
CA LEU A 711 -7.83 14.70 30.85
C LEU A 711 -7.87 16.14 30.33
N LEU A 712 -8.01 16.34 29.02
CA LEU A 712 -8.05 17.69 28.43
C LEU A 712 -9.28 18.49 28.88
N ARG A 713 -10.45 17.83 28.96
CA ARG A 713 -11.69 18.46 29.43
C ARG A 713 -11.52 18.97 30.86
N LYS A 714 -11.00 18.16 31.78
CA LYS A 714 -10.78 18.58 33.18
C LYS A 714 -9.68 19.62 33.33
N LYS A 715 -8.61 19.52 32.54
CA LYS A 715 -7.46 20.44 32.59
C LYS A 715 -7.79 21.83 32.03
N TYR A 716 -8.41 21.88 30.84
CA TYR A 716 -8.56 23.12 30.07
C TYR A 716 -10.00 23.63 29.92
N ILE A 717 -10.96 22.73 29.69
CA ILE A 717 -12.34 23.10 29.32
C ILE A 717 -13.19 23.39 30.57
N LYS A 718 -13.15 22.49 31.55
CA LYS A 718 -13.96 22.52 32.78
C LYS A 718 -15.44 22.69 32.44
N ASP A 719 -16.08 23.76 32.93
CA ASP A 719 -17.50 24.05 32.70
C ASP A 719 -17.75 24.94 31.47
N LYS A 720 -16.71 25.26 30.69
CA LYS A 720 -16.82 26.11 29.49
C LYS A 720 -17.09 25.28 28.25
N THR A 721 -17.57 25.94 27.20
CA THR A 721 -17.60 25.37 25.84
C THR A 721 -16.22 25.50 25.18
N ILE A 722 -15.88 24.60 24.26
CA ILE A 722 -14.61 24.67 23.51
C ILE A 722 -14.40 26.05 22.85
N GLY A 723 -15.49 26.66 22.37
CA GLY A 723 -15.46 27.96 21.71
C GLY A 723 -15.00 29.10 22.62
N GLU A 724 -15.38 29.05 23.92
CA GLU A 724 -14.99 30.05 24.92
C GLU A 724 -13.54 29.89 25.41
N VAL A 725 -13.00 28.67 25.37
CA VAL A 725 -11.66 28.42 25.92
C VAL A 725 -10.60 29.12 25.09
N GLN A 726 -9.75 29.91 25.75
CA GLN A 726 -8.58 30.53 25.16
C GLN A 726 -7.33 29.95 25.79
N TRP A 727 -6.25 29.91 25.01
CA TRP A 727 -4.95 29.51 25.54
C TRP A 727 -4.43 30.58 26.51
N LYS A 728 -3.64 30.13 27.49
CA LYS A 728 -3.00 30.96 28.50
C LYS A 728 -1.49 30.78 28.46
N SER A 729 -0.78 31.78 28.99
CA SER A 729 0.67 31.64 29.24
C SER A 729 0.91 30.49 30.22
N GLY A 730 1.75 29.53 29.84
CA GLY A 730 2.02 28.32 30.62
C GLY A 730 1.21 27.08 30.20
N ASP A 731 0.31 27.19 29.20
CA ASP A 731 -0.34 26.01 28.62
C ASP A 731 0.62 25.17 27.78
N SER A 732 0.27 23.90 27.55
CA SER A 732 1.11 22.96 26.81
C SER A 732 1.22 23.35 25.34
N GLN A 733 2.33 22.95 24.69
CA GLN A 733 2.50 23.19 23.25
C GLN A 733 1.39 22.53 22.41
N PHE A 734 0.92 21.35 22.82
CA PHE A 734 -0.14 20.64 22.13
C PHE A 734 -1.45 21.45 22.19
N TRP A 735 -1.86 21.88 23.39
CA TRP A 735 -3.06 22.70 23.59
C TRP A 735 -2.99 24.02 22.82
N LEU A 736 -1.82 24.68 22.85
CA LEU A 736 -1.56 25.89 22.07
C LEU A 736 -1.81 25.68 20.57
N GLY A 737 -1.35 24.55 20.03
CA GLY A 737 -1.58 24.19 18.62
C GLY A 737 -3.06 24.05 18.29
N LEU A 738 -3.84 23.39 19.17
CA LEU A 738 -5.29 23.24 19.00
C LEU A 738 -6.02 24.59 19.05
N MET A 739 -5.68 25.46 20.01
CA MET A 739 -6.34 26.75 20.16
C MET A 739 -6.11 27.69 18.97
N LYS A 740 -4.97 27.57 18.28
CA LYS A 740 -4.69 28.33 17.06
C LYS A 740 -5.55 27.92 15.86
N VAL A 741 -5.90 26.64 15.75
CA VAL A 741 -6.74 26.13 14.64
C VAL A 741 -8.23 26.15 14.98
N LYS A 742 -8.58 26.33 16.25
CA LYS A 742 -9.95 26.30 16.77
C LYS A 742 -10.92 27.16 15.97
N ASN A 743 -10.62 28.44 15.74
CA ASN A 743 -11.57 29.34 15.09
C ASN A 743 -11.81 28.94 13.62
N SER A 744 -10.76 28.54 12.90
CA SER A 744 -10.89 28.03 11.53
C SER A 744 -11.72 26.74 11.49
N PHE A 745 -11.52 25.84 12.45
CA PHE A 745 -12.31 24.62 12.58
C PHE A 745 -13.80 24.91 12.88
N LEU A 746 -14.10 25.72 13.89
CA LEU A 746 -15.47 26.05 14.26
C LEU A 746 -16.22 26.83 13.17
N SER A 747 -15.51 27.57 12.31
CA SER A 747 -16.14 28.30 11.20
C SER A 747 -16.71 27.40 10.10
N ILE A 748 -16.23 26.16 9.99
CA ILE A 748 -16.66 25.18 8.98
C ILE A 748 -17.45 24.01 9.60
N ALA A 749 -17.49 23.92 10.93
CA ALA A 749 -18.23 22.91 11.66
C ALA A 749 -19.70 23.29 11.82
N THR A 750 -20.57 22.29 11.90
CA THR A 750 -21.99 22.44 12.28
C THR A 750 -22.26 21.53 13.48
N PHE A 751 -22.92 22.05 14.50
CA PHE A 751 -23.28 21.29 15.69
C PHE A 751 -24.69 20.72 15.52
N ASN A 752 -24.85 19.41 15.68
CA ASN A 752 -26.17 18.83 15.92
C ASN A 752 -26.48 18.99 17.41
N VAL A 753 -27.57 19.71 17.70
CA VAL A 753 -27.89 20.08 19.08
C VAL A 753 -28.73 19.00 19.72
N HIS A 754 -28.10 18.21 20.60
CA HIS A 754 -28.79 17.32 21.54
C HIS A 754 -29.04 18.06 22.85
N SER A 755 -28.29 17.81 23.93
CA SER A 755 -28.48 18.54 25.21
C SER A 755 -28.30 20.07 25.14
N GLY A 756 -27.58 20.57 24.13
CA GLY A 756 -27.31 22.00 23.93
C GLY A 756 -26.38 22.66 24.97
N THR A 757 -25.80 21.89 25.90
CA THR A 757 -24.93 22.41 26.99
C THR A 757 -23.56 22.86 26.49
N GLN A 758 -23.01 22.17 25.50
CA GLN A 758 -21.70 22.42 24.90
C GLN A 758 -21.76 23.28 23.61
N CYS A 759 -22.95 23.75 23.22
CA CYS A 759 -23.17 24.55 22.00
C CYS A 759 -23.60 25.97 22.36
N ARG A 760 -22.97 26.99 21.77
CA ARG A 760 -23.28 28.41 22.03
C ARG A 760 -24.36 28.92 21.08
N PHE A 761 -25.38 29.53 21.65
CA PHE A 761 -26.57 29.97 20.93
C PHE A 761 -26.28 30.96 19.79
N TRP A 762 -25.42 31.95 20.03
CA TRP A 762 -25.14 33.02 19.06
C TRP A 762 -24.00 32.71 18.09
N GLU A 763 -22.96 32.03 18.57
CA GLU A 763 -21.66 32.03 17.91
C GLU A 763 -21.35 30.73 17.17
N ASP A 764 -21.99 29.63 17.57
CA ASP A 764 -21.82 28.34 16.92
C ASP A 764 -22.90 28.15 15.84
N ARG A 765 -22.53 27.44 14.77
CA ARG A 765 -23.48 27.09 13.72
C ARG A 765 -24.19 25.81 14.11
N TRP A 766 -25.42 25.95 14.56
CA TRP A 766 -26.22 24.81 15.03
C TRP A 766 -27.63 24.78 14.43
N LEU A 767 -28.04 25.89 13.81
CA LEU A 767 -29.32 26.02 13.12
C LEU A 767 -29.10 26.75 11.79
N GLY A 768 -29.28 26.03 10.68
CA GLY A 768 -29.11 26.56 9.33
C GLY A 768 -27.65 26.73 8.86
N LYS A 769 -27.44 27.63 7.87
CA LYS A 769 -26.15 27.77 7.16
C LYS A 769 -25.14 28.72 7.81
N PHE A 770 -25.58 29.61 8.68
CA PHE A 770 -24.76 30.67 9.28
C PHE A 770 -25.03 30.73 10.79
N ALA A 771 -24.04 31.14 11.59
CA ALA A 771 -24.25 31.39 13.01
C ALA A 771 -25.22 32.57 13.23
N HIS A 772 -25.98 32.56 14.33
CA HIS A 772 -26.97 33.60 14.60
C HIS A 772 -26.37 35.00 14.74
N LYS A 773 -25.11 35.12 15.19
CA LYS A 773 -24.39 36.40 15.24
C LYS A 773 -24.24 37.04 13.84
N ASP A 774 -24.10 36.21 12.80
CA ASP A 774 -23.87 36.66 11.42
C ASP A 774 -25.21 36.95 10.74
N GLN A 775 -26.25 36.18 11.05
CA GLN A 775 -27.62 36.41 10.57
C GLN A 775 -28.28 37.63 11.24
N PHE A 776 -28.02 37.85 12.53
CA PHE A 776 -28.66 38.89 13.35
C PHE A 776 -27.65 39.73 14.14
N PRO A 777 -26.73 40.46 13.48
CA PRO A 777 -25.65 41.20 14.13
C PRO A 777 -26.17 42.29 15.09
N SER A 778 -27.30 42.93 14.76
CA SER A 778 -27.93 43.93 15.63
C SER A 778 -28.42 43.33 16.96
N LEU A 779 -28.99 42.12 16.95
CA LEU A 779 -29.44 41.42 18.17
C LEU A 779 -28.25 40.93 19.00
N TYR A 780 -27.25 40.36 18.35
CA TYR A 780 -26.03 39.90 19.02
C TYR A 780 -25.29 41.05 19.72
N ASN A 781 -25.23 42.24 19.10
CA ASN A 781 -24.59 43.42 19.69
C ASN A 781 -25.25 43.90 20.98
N ILE A 782 -26.58 43.75 21.09
CA ILE A 782 -27.33 44.13 22.28
C ILE A 782 -27.54 42.97 23.27
N ALA A 783 -27.19 41.74 22.93
CA ALA A 783 -27.27 40.60 23.85
C ALA A 783 -26.35 40.80 25.07
N ARG A 784 -26.88 40.60 26.28
CA ARG A 784 -26.08 40.68 27.52
C ARG A 784 -25.14 39.49 27.65
N LYS A 785 -25.65 38.28 27.38
CA LYS A 785 -24.89 37.02 27.43
C LYS A 785 -24.62 36.51 26.02
N LYS A 786 -23.46 36.88 25.46
CA LYS A 786 -23.06 36.51 24.08
C LYS A 786 -22.66 35.04 23.94
N HIS A 787 -22.10 34.45 25.01
CA HIS A 787 -21.63 33.06 25.02
C HIS A 787 -22.62 32.09 25.69
N ILE A 788 -23.90 32.48 25.82
CA ILE A 788 -24.90 31.61 26.44
C ILE A 788 -25.07 30.31 25.64
N SER A 789 -25.15 29.17 26.33
CA SER A 789 -25.38 27.87 25.70
C SER A 789 -26.83 27.72 25.22
N VAL A 790 -27.05 26.87 24.22
CA VAL A 790 -28.40 26.58 23.71
C VAL A 790 -29.28 26.02 24.83
N ALA A 791 -28.76 25.09 25.65
CA ALA A 791 -29.47 24.54 26.81
C ALA A 791 -29.99 25.63 27.76
N ASN A 792 -29.15 26.61 28.09
CA ASN A 792 -29.50 27.68 29.02
C ASN A 792 -30.47 28.70 28.42
N VAL A 793 -30.46 28.89 27.10
CA VAL A 793 -31.43 29.73 26.41
C VAL A 793 -32.80 29.07 26.39
N VAL A 794 -32.82 27.75 26.18
CA VAL A 794 -34.02 26.93 26.00
C VAL A 794 -34.63 26.47 27.34
N SER A 795 -33.92 26.63 28.46
CA SER A 795 -34.37 26.20 29.79
C SER A 795 -35.56 26.99 30.38
N GLY A 796 -36.08 28.00 29.69
CA GLY A 796 -37.22 28.79 30.13
C GLY A 796 -38.10 29.28 28.98
N THR A 797 -39.38 29.48 29.28
CA THR A 797 -40.36 30.13 28.40
C THR A 797 -40.86 31.43 29.06
N PRO A 798 -40.64 32.61 28.45
CA PRO A 798 -39.94 32.86 27.18
C PRO A 798 -38.44 32.56 27.26
N LEU A 799 -37.80 32.35 26.10
CA LEU A 799 -36.36 32.04 25.98
C LEU A 799 -35.52 32.94 26.89
N ASN A 800 -34.56 32.35 27.61
CA ASN A 800 -33.74 33.01 28.62
C ASN A 800 -32.61 33.85 27.97
N ILE A 801 -33.01 34.82 27.15
CA ILE A 801 -32.13 35.76 26.48
C ILE A 801 -32.40 37.15 27.03
N SER A 802 -31.35 37.78 27.57
CA SER A 802 -31.43 39.15 28.07
C SER A 802 -30.67 40.11 27.16
N PHE A 803 -31.26 41.27 26.91
CA PHE A 803 -30.69 42.32 26.07
C PHE A 803 -30.37 43.58 26.89
N ARG A 804 -29.40 44.36 26.44
CA ARG A 804 -29.00 45.66 27.05
C ARG A 804 -30.06 46.73 26.82
N ARG A 805 -30.97 46.53 25.86
CA ARG A 805 -32.03 47.44 25.44
C ARG A 805 -33.34 46.67 25.40
N ALA A 806 -34.44 47.33 25.75
CA ALA A 806 -35.77 46.75 25.63
C ALA A 806 -36.09 46.52 24.14
N LEU A 807 -36.55 45.31 23.80
CA LEU A 807 -37.03 45.01 22.46
C LEU A 807 -38.46 45.52 22.32
N VAL A 808 -38.64 46.61 21.57
CA VAL A 808 -39.97 47.17 21.31
C VAL A 808 -40.55 46.49 20.08
N ILE A 809 -41.61 45.68 20.29
CA ILE A 809 -42.39 45.08 19.19
C ILE A 809 -43.37 46.13 18.68
N LEU A 810 -43.18 46.60 17.44
CA LEU A 810 -44.18 47.43 16.77
C LEU A 810 -45.33 46.56 16.27
N THR A 811 -46.45 46.55 17.00
CA THR A 811 -47.75 46.14 16.44
C THR A 811 -48.25 47.23 15.49
N LYS A 812 -49.06 46.89 14.47
CA LYS A 812 -49.67 47.87 13.56
C LYS A 812 -50.40 48.99 14.33
N ASP A 813 -50.97 48.68 15.50
CA ASP A 813 -51.66 49.64 16.38
C ASP A 813 -50.70 50.59 17.13
N ASN A 814 -49.44 50.19 17.37
CA ASN A 814 -48.44 51.01 18.04
C ASN A 814 -47.73 52.01 17.10
N LEU A 815 -47.86 51.85 15.78
CA LEU A 815 -47.38 52.85 14.80
C LEU A 815 -48.23 54.12 14.82
N LEU A 816 -49.53 54.01 15.16
CA LEU A 816 -50.45 55.15 15.17
C LEU A 816 -50.45 55.92 16.50
N LYS A 817 -50.03 55.31 17.62
CA LYS A 817 -50.04 55.96 18.95
C LYS A 817 -48.72 56.58 19.41
N LYS A 818 -47.60 56.40 18.72
CA LYS A 818 -46.32 57.08 19.02
C LYS A 818 -45.90 58.03 17.90
N ARG A 819 -46.68 59.10 17.72
CA ARG A 819 -46.15 60.34 17.14
C ARG A 819 -45.14 60.91 18.16
N TRP A 820 -43.89 60.93 17.76
CA TRP A 820 -42.71 61.36 18.51
C TRP A 820 -42.96 62.47 19.54
N LYS A 821 -42.82 62.13 20.83
CA LYS A 821 -42.48 63.07 21.91
C LYS A 821 -41.46 62.40 22.84
N GLY A 822 -40.23 62.93 22.85
CA GLY A 822 -39.31 62.91 23.99
C GLY A 822 -38.47 61.65 24.26
N ASN A 823 -37.16 61.79 23.99
CA ASN A 823 -36.04 61.39 24.87
C ASN A 823 -35.67 59.93 25.13
N ASN A 824 -35.40 59.11 24.10
CA ASN A 824 -34.29 58.16 24.22
C ASN A 824 -33.69 57.77 22.86
N ARG A 825 -32.47 58.27 22.57
CA ARG A 825 -31.67 57.91 21.37
C ARG A 825 -31.15 56.46 21.37
N ASN A 826 -31.67 55.58 22.24
CA ASN A 826 -31.10 54.27 22.54
C ASN A 826 -31.97 53.05 22.17
N ASP A 827 -33.15 53.20 21.58
CA ASP A 827 -34.00 52.06 21.23
C ASP A 827 -33.75 51.58 19.78
N ILE A 828 -33.57 50.26 19.59
CA ILE A 828 -33.45 49.63 18.26
C ILE A 828 -34.83 49.12 17.85
N VAL A 829 -35.37 49.63 16.76
CA VAL A 829 -36.70 49.31 16.24
C VAL A 829 -36.62 48.05 15.35
N PHE A 830 -37.39 47.00 15.69
CA PHE A 830 -37.52 45.80 14.87
C PHE A 830 -38.88 45.77 14.14
N ASN A 831 -38.87 45.34 12.88
CA ASN A 831 -40.08 45.06 12.12
C ASN A 831 -40.73 43.75 12.64
N LYS A 832 -42.02 43.80 12.99
CA LYS A 832 -42.84 42.70 13.55
C LYS A 832 -42.65 41.38 12.79
N LYS A 833 -42.49 41.43 11.46
CA LYS A 833 -42.27 40.24 10.63
C LYS A 833 -40.96 39.52 10.97
N LYS A 834 -39.84 40.24 11.16
CA LYS A 834 -38.53 39.62 11.47
C LYS A 834 -38.46 39.02 12.88
N PHE A 835 -39.08 39.69 13.86
CA PHE A 835 -39.08 39.21 15.25
C PHE A 835 -40.05 38.04 15.45
N SER A 836 -41.24 38.11 14.86
CA SER A 836 -42.18 36.99 14.83
C SER A 836 -41.61 35.78 14.08
N TYR A 837 -40.81 35.99 13.02
CA TYR A 837 -40.11 34.93 12.32
C TYR A 837 -39.01 34.32 13.18
N LEU A 838 -38.26 35.12 13.94
CA LEU A 838 -37.22 34.61 14.85
C LEU A 838 -37.85 33.82 16.00
N GLN A 839 -38.97 34.31 16.53
CA GLN A 839 -39.69 33.68 17.62
C GLN A 839 -40.44 32.43 17.15
N SER A 840 -41.07 32.42 15.96
CA SER A 840 -41.69 31.21 15.38
C SER A 840 -40.64 30.22 14.92
N PHE A 841 -39.55 30.64 14.26
CA PHE A 841 -38.44 29.78 13.87
C PHE A 841 -37.81 29.09 15.07
N LEU A 842 -37.59 29.82 16.18
CA LEU A 842 -37.09 29.23 17.41
C LEU A 842 -38.13 28.36 18.14
N LEU A 843 -39.44 28.63 18.00
CA LEU A 843 -40.52 27.79 18.55
C LEU A 843 -40.74 26.51 17.73
N ASP A 844 -40.66 26.60 16.40
CA ASP A 844 -40.79 25.49 15.47
C ASP A 844 -39.59 24.54 15.60
N SER A 845 -38.37 25.10 15.74
CA SER A 845 -37.17 24.32 16.10
C SER A 845 -37.23 23.75 17.53
N PHE A 846 -38.02 24.33 18.44
CA PHE A 846 -38.24 23.80 19.79
C PHE A 846 -39.19 22.58 19.79
N LEU A 847 -40.17 22.55 18.87
CA LEU A 847 -41.06 21.39 18.69
C LEU A 847 -40.32 20.19 18.10
N GLU A 848 -39.37 20.38 17.18
CA GLU A 848 -38.47 19.31 16.69
C GLU A 848 -37.50 18.78 17.76
N PHE A 849 -37.17 19.59 18.78
CA PHE A 849 -36.18 19.29 19.81
C PHE A 849 -36.67 18.32 20.90
N THR A 850 -37.99 18.12 21.04
CA THR A 850 -38.57 17.41 22.21
C THR A 850 -38.73 15.89 22.07
N THR A 851 -38.24 15.26 20.99
CA THR A 851 -38.50 13.83 20.73
C THR A 851 -37.34 12.85 20.89
N GLU A 852 -36.09 13.26 21.16
CA GLU A 852 -34.98 12.32 21.29
C GLU A 852 -34.23 12.44 22.63
N ARG A 853 -34.34 11.39 23.45
CA ARG A 853 -33.63 11.23 24.71
C ARG A 853 -32.22 10.70 24.48
N GLU A 854 -31.29 11.31 25.21
CA GLU A 854 -29.97 10.80 25.62
C GLU A 854 -29.10 10.15 24.55
N GLU A 855 -28.32 10.97 23.83
CA GLU A 855 -26.97 10.60 23.37
C GLU A 855 -26.13 11.87 23.05
N GLN A 856 -24.83 11.67 22.79
CA GLN A 856 -23.73 12.65 22.75
C GLN A 856 -23.93 13.82 21.75
N VAL A 857 -23.11 14.87 21.84
CA VAL A 857 -23.08 15.95 20.82
C VAL A 857 -22.46 15.42 19.54
N ASP A 858 -23.23 15.30 18.46
CA ASP A 858 -22.69 14.98 17.13
C ASP A 858 -22.33 16.27 16.38
N LEU A 859 -21.03 16.58 16.29
CA LEU A 859 -20.54 17.64 15.42
C LEU A 859 -20.33 17.08 14.00
N GLU A 860 -21.02 17.66 13.02
CA GLU A 860 -20.82 17.34 11.61
C GLU A 860 -19.94 18.38 10.91
N VAL A 861 -19.12 17.92 9.97
CA VAL A 861 -18.32 18.81 9.12
C VAL A 861 -18.73 18.59 7.66
N GLY A 862 -19.45 19.57 7.10
CA GLY A 862 -19.93 19.50 5.73
C GLY A 862 -18.83 19.74 4.70
N VAL A 863 -18.49 18.73 3.90
CA VAL A 863 -17.59 18.86 2.73
C VAL A 863 -18.18 19.81 1.66
N SER A 864 -19.51 19.94 1.61
CA SER A 864 -20.24 20.84 0.71
C SER A 864 -20.13 22.32 1.10
N SER A 865 -19.87 22.67 2.36
CA SER A 865 -19.73 24.08 2.82
C SER A 865 -18.39 24.73 2.43
N ALA A 866 -17.38 23.94 2.05
CA ALA A 866 -16.07 24.47 1.65
C ALA A 866 -16.07 25.16 0.27
N ARG A 867 -17.12 24.95 -0.55
CA ARG A 867 -17.25 25.55 -1.89
C ARG A 867 -17.39 27.09 -1.87
N ASN A 868 -17.96 27.67 -0.82
CA ASN A 868 -18.40 29.07 -0.85
C ASN A 868 -17.39 30.09 -0.29
N TYR A 869 -16.22 29.65 0.19
CA TYR A 869 -15.27 30.53 0.90
C TYR A 869 -13.87 30.63 0.27
N GLY A 870 -13.68 30.21 -0.99
CA GLY A 870 -12.37 30.33 -1.67
C GLY A 870 -11.28 29.42 -1.10
N HIS A 871 -11.64 28.42 -0.30
CA HIS A 871 -10.73 27.51 0.43
C HIS A 871 -10.65 26.12 -0.21
N GLY A 872 -10.39 26.04 -1.52
CA GLY A 872 -10.29 24.74 -2.20
C GLY A 872 -9.15 23.84 -1.71
N ASP A 873 -8.03 24.43 -1.27
CA ASP A 873 -6.93 23.70 -0.65
C ASP A 873 -7.32 23.01 0.66
N PHE A 874 -8.24 23.59 1.41
CA PHE A 874 -8.69 23.04 2.68
C PHE A 874 -9.49 21.75 2.46
N ARG A 875 -10.22 21.64 1.34
CA ARG A 875 -11.00 20.46 0.97
C ARG A 875 -10.11 19.25 0.68
N GLN A 876 -9.01 19.42 -0.05
CA GLN A 876 -8.09 18.33 -0.35
C GLN A 876 -7.44 17.77 0.91
N ALA A 877 -6.95 18.66 1.77
CA ALA A 877 -6.35 18.27 3.03
C ALA A 877 -7.38 17.59 3.95
N TRP A 878 -8.61 18.12 4.03
CA TRP A 878 -9.68 17.54 4.82
C TRP A 878 -10.09 16.13 4.36
N MET A 879 -10.31 15.90 3.07
CA MET A 879 -10.63 14.56 2.54
C MET A 879 -9.51 13.53 2.74
N VAL A 880 -8.27 13.98 2.93
CA VAL A 880 -7.14 13.09 3.24
C VAL A 880 -7.08 12.79 4.75
N VAL A 881 -7.63 13.67 5.60
CA VAL A 881 -7.55 13.58 7.06
C VAL A 881 -8.77 12.86 7.68
N PHE A 882 -9.95 13.10 7.14
CA PHE A 882 -11.25 12.55 7.55
C PHE A 882 -11.81 11.69 6.44
#